data_AF-A0A804I242-F1
#
_entry.id   AF-A0A804I242-F1
#
_cell.length_a   1.000
_cell.length_b   1.000
_cell.length_c   1.000
_cell.angle_alpha   90.00
_cell.angle_beta   90.00
_cell.angle_gamma   90.00
#
_symmetry.space_group_name_H-M   'P 1'
#
loop_
_entity.id
_entity.type
_entity.pdbx_description
1 polymer ?
#
loop_
_entity_poly.entity_id
_entity_poly.type
_entity_poly.pdbx_seq_one_letter_code
_entity_poly.pdbx_strand_id
1 'polypeptide(L)'
;MGGRTPLLVLTFSLAVLSIELGISHGCREKERKALIDFKRGLHDPSDRLSSWVGEDCCAWERVGCSNISGHVIKLDLRNRRRMDLYEGCSQQEVNDDPGCKWAVRGDITPSLRSLQQLNHLDLSGNYFTHKPIPKFLGAFRRLTYLNLSGAGFMGRVPDQLGNLSTLQHLDLSYNCYRDDEGGGFCLYLENTGWISLLTSLRHLNMNRVHLTNASNWLQDLNALPRVQEIELSSCDLGTFPRSLSHVNFTSLITLDLRYNYINSTIPDWVFNITSLEFLYLGGNDQHGFFPDSVAKLTSLRALDLSGSVFQDGFMQVAPISNICKLQILYLRSVPIHDVLANLEMVFSGCLRYSMEELDLSNTHLSGSFPDWLGNIKNLKSLNLSFNSLYGSVPASIGNLSLLQHLVLCFNDLNGTISEGIGQLKSLVYLDLNSNSLSLSEIQLANLSSLRYLDISSNCNSRKNGAGVIDMILDGLPSGLEYLDLSHNSLNGSLPASLGNFLLLHSLILSSNYLTGMLPEGIKWLKGLVRLNLCNNSLRLSEDDLANLSSLKYLEISYNSIQLNKSGDWIPPFQLNTLYMGFCQILPVPHFPKWLRTQNALCELDLSNTGIEETIPNWLSSNLRYLYLSNNKITGKVPQFFPKLKYLILSNNSFSGDLPPRISNTMPRLQWLDLSMNNLSGGIPFSYCRSRYLEGLLLSENNLSGGVPNCWKNPSNLLLLDLSSNKLVGGIPDSVCNLQTLESLHLRRNNLSGPIPLCLKSCTELVTLDLGHNNFIGNIPTWIGESLLYLKTLSLRSNAFTGSIPQLSSLASLRILDFSNNNLSGIIPRSFGNFSALKGTPTYHCCYFNNNRPYEEVMWLFVKGSEIKYTTTSQLSIDTLIDLSNNYLSGNIPEELGNLHGLRSLNLSKNYLIGQIPRSIDGMKQLEVLDLSRNNLSGAIPSGLATLNFLNQLNLSYNNLSGRIPTGNQLQTFTDLSVYAGNPNLCGPPLPKNCTMNMTKADEEDQDEDSYESSMEALWLYTSITLGFITGFWAICGSLLLRRTWRIVYFRAIDNMYDKLYVVTVVTVTKYKRKLR
;
A
#
# COMPACT_ATOMS: atom_id res chain seq x y z
N MET A 1 47.43 14.27 -80.84
CA MET A 1 46.83 15.58 -80.50
C MET A 1 45.38 15.31 -80.12
N GLY A 2 45.15 15.21 -78.81
CA GLY A 2 43.97 14.59 -78.22
C GLY A 2 42.84 15.59 -77.96
N GLY A 3 41.64 15.20 -78.39
CA GLY A 3 40.39 15.91 -78.12
C GLY A 3 39.96 15.76 -76.67
N ARG A 4 39.72 16.90 -76.01
CA ARG A 4 39.01 17.05 -74.74
C ARG A 4 38.10 18.28 -74.81
N THR A 5 37.03 18.22 -75.60
CA THR A 5 35.97 19.27 -75.60
C THR A 5 34.62 18.75 -76.16
N PRO A 6 33.96 17.76 -75.51
CA PRO A 6 32.49 17.78 -75.55
C PRO A 6 31.80 17.61 -74.18
N LEU A 7 32.51 17.16 -73.12
CA LEU A 7 31.89 16.89 -71.83
C LEU A 7 31.52 18.16 -71.04
N LEU A 8 32.27 19.25 -71.26
CA LEU A 8 32.06 20.53 -70.59
C LEU A 8 30.87 21.32 -71.17
N VAL A 9 30.53 21.11 -72.44
CA VAL A 9 29.39 21.78 -73.08
C VAL A 9 28.08 21.05 -72.74
N LEU A 10 28.08 19.72 -72.66
CA LEU A 10 26.89 18.95 -72.26
C LEU A 10 26.49 19.20 -70.79
N THR A 11 27.47 19.36 -69.90
CA THR A 11 27.24 19.67 -68.48
C THR A 11 26.75 21.11 -68.29
N PHE A 12 27.23 22.06 -69.09
CA PHE A 12 26.72 23.44 -69.08
C PHE A 12 25.30 23.54 -69.66
N SER A 13 24.99 22.82 -70.75
CA SER A 13 23.65 22.83 -71.34
C SER A 13 22.59 22.17 -70.45
N LEU A 14 22.94 21.12 -69.69
CA LEU A 14 22.05 20.52 -68.68
C LEU A 14 21.86 21.41 -67.45
N ALA A 15 22.89 22.18 -67.06
CA ALA A 15 22.80 23.17 -65.99
C ALA A 15 21.93 24.39 -66.40
N VAL A 16 21.96 24.80 -67.67
CA VAL A 16 21.11 25.88 -68.18
C VAL A 16 19.66 25.42 -68.37
N LEU A 17 19.42 24.17 -68.82
CA LEU A 17 18.06 23.60 -68.88
C LEU A 17 17.41 23.44 -67.50
N SER A 18 18.17 23.13 -66.45
CA SER A 18 17.66 23.03 -65.07
C SER A 18 17.30 24.40 -64.48
N ILE A 19 17.97 25.47 -64.93
CA ILE A 19 17.66 26.85 -64.56
C ILE A 19 16.42 27.39 -65.31
N GLU A 20 16.23 27.04 -66.58
CA GLU A 20 15.00 27.39 -67.35
C GLU A 20 13.76 26.57 -66.94
N LEU A 21 13.93 25.36 -66.39
CA LEU A 21 12.85 24.52 -65.85
C LEU A 21 12.49 24.82 -64.38
N GLY A 22 13.18 25.77 -63.72
CA GLY A 22 12.91 26.13 -62.32
C GLY A 22 13.24 25.02 -61.30
N ILE A 23 14.07 24.05 -61.68
CA ILE A 23 14.48 22.93 -60.81
C ILE A 23 15.65 23.42 -59.93
N SER A 24 15.34 24.00 -58.78
CA SER A 24 16.36 24.24 -57.76
C SER A 24 16.64 22.94 -57.01
N HIS A 25 17.79 22.32 -57.26
CA HIS A 25 18.35 21.34 -56.33
C HIS A 25 18.87 22.08 -55.10
N GLY A 26 18.01 22.19 -54.09
CA GLY A 26 18.33 22.78 -52.81
C GLY A 26 17.15 23.50 -52.16
N CYS A 27 17.18 23.57 -50.84
CA CYS A 27 16.17 24.28 -50.04
C CYS A 27 16.02 25.76 -50.42
N ARG A 28 14.76 26.24 -50.44
CA ARG A 28 14.45 27.66 -50.68
C ARG A 28 14.99 28.52 -49.52
N GLU A 29 15.72 29.58 -49.85
CA GLU A 29 16.40 30.41 -48.83
C GLU A 29 15.45 31.01 -47.78
N LYS A 30 14.21 31.34 -48.16
CA LYS A 30 13.19 31.82 -47.21
C LYS A 30 12.77 30.75 -46.21
N GLU A 31 12.67 29.49 -46.65
CA GLU A 31 12.28 28.35 -45.81
C GLU A 31 13.46 27.91 -44.93
N ARG A 32 14.67 27.91 -45.49
CA ARG A 32 15.91 27.71 -44.73
C ARG A 32 16.04 28.71 -43.58
N LYS A 33 15.91 30.02 -43.85
CA LYS A 33 15.96 31.06 -42.81
C LYS A 33 14.90 30.84 -41.74
N ALA A 34 13.68 30.49 -42.14
CA ALA A 34 12.60 30.19 -41.21
C ALA A 34 12.91 29.02 -40.27
N LEU A 35 13.51 27.95 -40.79
CA LEU A 35 13.94 26.79 -40.00
C LEU A 35 15.12 27.11 -39.07
N ILE A 36 16.08 27.93 -39.50
CA ILE A 36 17.17 28.41 -38.62
C ILE A 36 16.62 29.27 -37.48
N ASP A 37 15.69 30.18 -37.78
CA ASP A 37 15.03 31.01 -36.75
C ASP A 37 14.18 30.16 -35.81
N PHE A 38 13.58 29.07 -36.31
CA PHE A 38 12.92 28.07 -35.47
C PHE A 38 13.92 27.37 -34.56
N LYS A 39 15.03 26.85 -35.10
CA LYS A 39 16.11 26.21 -34.32
C LYS A 39 16.67 27.13 -33.22
N ARG A 40 16.82 28.44 -33.47
CA ARG A 40 17.29 29.41 -32.47
C ARG A 40 16.36 29.55 -31.27
N GLY A 41 15.06 29.32 -31.45
CA GLY A 41 14.08 29.34 -30.37
C GLY A 41 14.10 28.07 -29.51
N LEU A 42 14.82 27.03 -29.91
CA LEU A 42 14.81 25.72 -29.28
C LEU A 42 16.06 25.47 -28.44
N HIS A 43 15.87 24.71 -27.36
CA HIS A 43 16.92 24.10 -26.57
C HIS A 43 16.93 22.59 -26.84
N ASP A 44 18.06 22.09 -27.35
CA ASP A 44 18.23 20.71 -27.82
C ASP A 44 19.36 20.03 -27.04
N PRO A 45 19.11 19.50 -25.83
CA PRO A 45 20.13 18.94 -24.96
C PRO A 45 20.75 17.64 -25.48
N SER A 46 20.23 17.07 -26.57
CA SER A 46 20.68 15.80 -27.16
C SER A 46 21.14 15.95 -28.61
N ASP A 47 21.40 17.18 -29.06
CA ASP A 47 21.95 17.49 -30.38
C ASP A 47 21.20 16.84 -31.56
N ARG A 48 19.87 16.67 -31.44
CA ARG A 48 18.99 16.09 -32.46
C ARG A 48 18.84 16.95 -33.72
N LEU A 49 19.15 18.23 -33.61
CA LEU A 49 19.11 19.24 -34.68
C LEU A 49 20.53 19.61 -35.15
N SER A 50 21.55 18.82 -34.79
CA SER A 50 22.95 19.05 -35.15
C SER A 50 23.17 19.10 -36.67
N SER A 51 22.43 18.29 -37.44
CA SER A 51 22.47 18.26 -38.91
C SER A 51 21.97 19.54 -39.59
N TRP A 52 21.30 20.44 -38.86
CA TRP A 52 20.75 21.69 -39.39
C TRP A 52 21.84 22.74 -39.55
N VAL A 53 22.73 22.49 -40.50
CA VAL A 53 23.89 23.32 -40.89
C VAL A 53 24.03 23.30 -42.41
N GLY A 54 24.59 24.36 -43.00
CA GLY A 54 24.77 24.48 -44.46
C GLY A 54 23.62 25.14 -45.22
N GLU A 55 23.68 25.08 -46.55
CA GLU A 55 22.76 25.79 -47.47
C GLU A 55 21.57 24.93 -47.92
N ASP A 56 21.70 23.60 -47.93
CA ASP A 56 20.61 22.72 -48.35
C ASP A 56 19.84 22.14 -47.15
N CYS A 57 18.78 22.84 -46.73
CA CYS A 57 17.91 22.36 -45.65
C CYS A 57 17.16 21.06 -45.96
N CYS A 58 17.09 20.64 -47.23
CA CYS A 58 16.46 19.38 -47.61
C CYS A 58 17.32 18.16 -47.26
N ALA A 59 18.61 18.36 -47.00
CA ALA A 59 19.51 17.35 -46.48
C ALA A 59 19.51 17.28 -44.93
N TRP A 60 18.82 18.20 -44.25
CA TRP A 60 18.76 18.20 -42.79
C TRP A 60 17.90 17.04 -42.30
N GLU A 61 18.39 16.35 -41.27
CA GLU A 61 17.58 15.32 -40.64
C GLU A 61 16.26 15.93 -40.17
N ARG A 62 15.16 15.19 -40.34
CA ARG A 62 13.81 15.56 -39.90
C ARG A 62 13.12 16.65 -40.73
N VAL A 63 13.77 17.17 -41.77
CA VAL A 63 13.15 18.04 -42.78
C VAL A 63 12.91 17.22 -44.05
N GLY A 64 11.70 17.30 -44.61
CA GLY A 64 11.36 16.65 -45.88
C GLY A 64 10.92 17.68 -46.90
N CYS A 65 11.52 17.61 -48.10
CA CYS A 65 11.22 18.50 -49.21
C CYS A 65 10.49 17.78 -50.35
N SER A 66 9.80 18.56 -51.18
CA SER A 66 9.21 18.08 -52.43
C SER A 66 10.31 17.77 -53.45
N ASN A 67 10.35 16.52 -53.94
CA ASN A 67 11.27 16.08 -55.00
C ASN A 67 11.13 16.85 -56.33
N ILE A 68 10.03 17.58 -56.51
CA ILE A 68 9.73 18.34 -57.72
C ILE A 68 10.06 19.83 -57.54
N SER A 69 9.68 20.42 -56.41
CA SER A 69 9.70 21.88 -56.23
C SER A 69 10.77 22.40 -55.26
N GLY A 70 11.41 21.51 -54.50
CA GLY A 70 12.40 21.86 -53.47
C GLY A 70 11.81 22.52 -52.22
N HIS A 71 10.49 22.68 -52.13
CA HIS A 71 9.82 23.25 -50.94
C HIS A 71 9.78 22.27 -49.78
N VAL A 72 9.92 22.78 -48.56
CA VAL A 72 9.71 22.01 -47.32
C VAL A 72 8.24 21.64 -47.18
N ILE A 73 7.96 20.34 -47.19
CA ILE A 73 6.61 19.77 -47.06
C ILE A 73 6.42 19.03 -45.73
N LYS A 74 7.51 18.54 -45.12
CA LYS A 74 7.46 17.75 -43.89
C LYS A 74 8.45 18.29 -42.85
N LEU A 75 8.00 18.39 -41.60
CA LEU A 75 8.83 18.65 -40.42
C LEU A 75 8.47 17.65 -39.32
N ASP A 76 9.43 16.79 -38.93
CA ASP A 76 9.21 15.64 -38.04
C ASP A 76 10.20 15.62 -36.87
N LEU A 77 9.85 16.35 -35.81
CA LEU A 77 10.62 16.43 -34.59
C LEU A 77 10.20 15.39 -33.55
N ARG A 78 9.49 14.32 -33.93
CA ARG A 78 9.03 13.30 -32.98
C ARG A 78 10.17 12.74 -32.12
N ASN A 79 9.95 12.72 -30.81
CA ASN A 79 10.86 12.07 -29.86
C ASN A 79 10.55 10.57 -29.77
N ARG A 80 11.32 9.75 -30.49
CA ARG A 80 11.11 8.29 -30.56
C ARG A 80 11.64 7.51 -29.35
N ARG A 81 12.37 8.16 -28.44
CA ARG A 81 12.87 7.51 -27.21
C ARG A 81 11.84 7.47 -26.10
N ARG A 82 10.73 8.17 -26.27
CA ARG A 82 9.62 8.12 -25.34
C ARG A 82 8.71 6.97 -25.75
N MET A 83 8.84 5.84 -25.04
CA MET A 83 8.03 4.64 -25.29
C MET A 83 6.61 4.78 -24.74
N ASP A 84 6.41 5.59 -23.69
CA ASP A 84 5.10 5.83 -23.08
C ASP A 84 4.78 7.34 -23.05
N LEU A 85 3.70 7.75 -23.72
CA LEU A 85 3.22 9.14 -23.69
C LEU A 85 2.30 9.40 -22.48
N TYR A 86 1.98 8.37 -21.68
CA TYR A 86 1.05 8.42 -20.55
C TYR A 86 1.52 9.29 -19.37
N GLU A 87 2.83 9.46 -19.18
CA GLU A 87 3.38 10.33 -18.15
C GLU A 87 4.09 11.50 -18.82
N GLY A 88 3.54 12.69 -18.62
CA GLY A 88 4.08 13.93 -19.12
C GLY A 88 5.41 14.29 -18.43
N CYS A 89 6.46 14.64 -19.17
CA CYS A 89 7.71 15.14 -18.59
C CYS A 89 7.49 16.27 -17.56
N SER A 90 7.54 15.96 -16.26
CA SER A 90 7.52 16.97 -15.20
C SER A 90 8.92 17.57 -14.99
N GLN A 91 9.02 18.76 -14.39
CA GLN A 91 10.34 19.34 -14.05
C GLN A 91 11.15 18.44 -13.09
N GLN A 92 10.48 17.58 -12.31
CA GLN A 92 11.14 16.59 -11.44
C GLN A 92 11.67 15.37 -12.23
N GLU A 93 10.94 14.90 -13.24
CA GLU A 93 11.26 13.71 -14.06
C GLU A 93 12.36 13.94 -15.10
N VAL A 94 12.67 15.19 -15.45
CA VAL A 94 13.81 15.53 -16.33
C VAL A 94 15.13 14.90 -15.83
N ASN A 95 15.24 14.54 -14.56
CA ASN A 95 16.43 13.91 -14.00
C ASN A 95 16.39 12.38 -13.97
N ASP A 96 15.21 11.76 -14.03
CA ASP A 96 15.02 10.32 -13.79
C ASP A 96 14.56 9.55 -15.05
N ASP A 97 13.84 10.18 -16.00
CA ASP A 97 13.44 9.57 -17.29
C ASP A 97 14.40 9.90 -18.46
N PRO A 98 15.06 8.90 -19.08
CA PRO A 98 15.87 9.06 -20.28
C PRO A 98 15.13 9.72 -21.46
N GLY A 99 13.83 9.46 -21.63
CA GLY A 99 13.00 10.01 -22.70
C GLY A 99 12.81 11.52 -22.59
N CYS A 100 12.58 12.01 -21.37
CA CYS A 100 12.43 13.44 -21.08
C CYS A 100 13.74 14.24 -21.15
N LYS A 101 14.89 13.61 -20.86
CA LYS A 101 16.22 14.21 -21.13
C LYS A 101 16.46 14.43 -22.62
N TRP A 102 15.88 13.58 -23.47
CA TRP A 102 16.04 13.58 -24.92
C TRP A 102 15.08 14.53 -25.68
N ALA A 103 14.15 15.15 -24.96
CA ALA A 103 13.13 16.02 -25.53
C ALA A 103 13.70 17.39 -25.93
N VAL A 104 13.32 17.87 -27.12
CA VAL A 104 13.58 19.26 -27.54
C VAL A 104 12.64 20.18 -26.76
N ARG A 105 13.13 21.36 -26.36
CA ARG A 105 12.41 22.33 -25.52
C ARG A 105 12.49 23.73 -26.11
N GLY A 106 11.80 24.68 -25.49
CA GLY A 106 11.82 26.09 -25.88
C GLY A 106 10.62 26.49 -26.73
N ASP A 107 10.81 27.50 -27.59
CA ASP A 107 9.73 28.26 -28.19
C ASP A 107 9.49 27.90 -29.64
N ILE A 108 8.23 27.60 -29.96
CA ILE A 108 7.78 27.44 -31.34
C ILE A 108 7.61 28.83 -31.95
N THR A 109 8.63 29.26 -32.67
CA THR A 109 8.68 30.62 -33.21
C THR A 109 7.71 30.81 -34.39
N PRO A 110 7.14 32.02 -34.57
CA PRO A 110 6.29 32.33 -35.71
C PRO A 110 6.95 32.22 -37.10
N SER A 111 8.27 32.07 -37.17
CA SER A 111 9.03 31.97 -38.43
C SER A 111 8.53 30.80 -39.29
N LEU A 112 8.05 29.72 -38.65
CA LEU A 112 7.46 28.55 -39.31
C LEU A 112 6.32 28.90 -40.27
N ARG A 113 5.62 30.04 -40.08
CA ARG A 113 4.61 30.52 -41.04
C ARG A 113 5.16 30.67 -42.46
N SER A 114 6.47 30.79 -42.65
CA SER A 114 7.06 30.87 -43.99
C SER A 114 6.97 29.56 -44.77
N LEU A 115 6.77 28.42 -44.09
CA LEU A 115 6.65 27.09 -44.68
C LEU A 115 5.22 26.82 -45.20
N GLN A 116 4.77 27.61 -46.18
CA GLN A 116 3.39 27.57 -46.69
C GLN A 116 3.02 26.26 -47.42
N GLN A 117 4.02 25.46 -47.80
CA GLN A 117 3.85 24.18 -48.47
C GLN A 117 3.81 22.98 -47.52
N LEU A 118 3.90 23.23 -46.20
CA LEU A 118 3.92 22.19 -45.19
C LEU A 118 2.61 21.37 -45.21
N ASN A 119 2.75 20.06 -45.40
CA ASN A 119 1.66 19.09 -45.34
C ASN A 119 1.73 18.16 -44.11
N HIS A 120 2.91 18.02 -43.49
CA HIS A 120 3.13 17.17 -42.33
C HIS A 120 3.94 17.90 -41.25
N LEU A 121 3.35 18.02 -40.06
CA LEU A 121 4.00 18.57 -38.87
C LEU A 121 3.85 17.61 -37.69
N ASP A 122 4.95 17.04 -37.23
CA ASP A 122 5.01 16.18 -36.05
C ASP A 122 5.97 16.78 -35.02
N LEU A 123 5.42 17.19 -33.87
CA LEU A 123 6.15 17.72 -32.73
C LEU A 123 6.03 16.82 -31.49
N SER A 124 5.50 15.60 -31.65
CA SER A 124 5.11 14.72 -30.56
C SER A 124 6.27 14.27 -29.66
N GLY A 125 5.96 14.02 -28.38
CA GLY A 125 6.89 13.50 -27.38
C GLY A 125 8.02 14.46 -26.96
N ASN A 126 7.98 15.73 -27.39
CA ASN A 126 8.91 16.78 -26.94
C ASN A 126 8.38 17.51 -25.68
N TYR A 127 9.00 18.63 -25.28
CA TYR A 127 8.60 19.36 -24.08
C TYR A 127 8.69 20.88 -24.27
N PHE A 128 7.65 21.46 -24.89
CA PHE A 128 7.49 22.90 -25.12
C PHE A 128 6.91 23.62 -23.89
N THR A 129 7.56 23.43 -22.72
CA THR A 129 7.47 24.27 -21.51
C THR A 129 6.08 24.83 -21.15
N HIS A 130 5.06 24.00 -21.00
CA HIS A 130 3.74 24.44 -20.52
C HIS A 130 3.21 25.67 -21.28
N LYS A 131 3.35 25.72 -22.61
CA LYS A 131 2.87 26.85 -23.42
C LYS A 131 1.55 26.55 -24.12
N PRO A 132 0.74 27.56 -24.46
CA PRO A 132 -0.42 27.35 -25.32
C PRO A 132 0.00 26.96 -26.74
N ILE A 133 -0.85 26.17 -27.40
CA ILE A 133 -0.67 25.83 -28.81
C ILE A 133 -0.67 27.14 -29.63
N PRO A 134 0.35 27.39 -30.47
CA PRO A 134 0.42 28.65 -31.22
C PRO A 134 -0.72 28.78 -32.24
N LYS A 135 -1.51 29.86 -32.14
CA LYS A 135 -2.65 30.15 -33.03
C LYS A 135 -2.27 30.17 -34.51
N PHE A 136 -1.01 30.49 -34.85
CA PHE A 136 -0.57 30.57 -36.23
C PHE A 136 -0.48 29.21 -36.92
N LEU A 137 -0.51 28.08 -36.18
CA LEU A 137 -0.56 26.75 -36.79
C LEU A 137 -1.79 26.59 -37.71
N GLY A 138 -2.88 27.32 -37.44
CA GLY A 138 -4.05 27.40 -38.32
C GLY A 138 -3.82 28.07 -39.68
N ALA A 139 -2.61 28.62 -39.94
CA ALA A 139 -2.29 29.25 -41.22
C ALA A 139 -1.79 28.25 -42.29
N PHE A 140 -1.46 27.00 -41.92
CA PHE A 140 -0.91 26.00 -42.83
C PHE A 140 -2.00 25.34 -43.69
N ARG A 141 -2.48 26.04 -44.73
CA ARG A 141 -3.62 25.60 -45.56
C ARG A 141 -3.44 24.27 -46.32
N ARG A 142 -2.22 23.72 -46.39
CA ARG A 142 -1.91 22.44 -47.04
C ARG A 142 -1.67 21.30 -46.04
N LEU A 143 -1.80 21.58 -44.74
CA LEU A 143 -1.53 20.60 -43.70
C LEU A 143 -2.55 19.45 -43.77
N THR A 144 -2.03 18.23 -43.88
CA THR A 144 -2.81 16.99 -43.87
C THR A 144 -2.56 16.18 -42.58
N TYR A 145 -1.42 16.38 -41.93
CA TYR A 145 -1.03 15.70 -40.69
C TYR A 145 -0.50 16.69 -39.66
N LEU A 146 -1.11 16.71 -38.47
CA LEU A 146 -0.67 17.49 -37.32
C LEU A 146 -0.65 16.61 -36.07
N ASN A 147 0.55 16.41 -35.50
CA ASN A 147 0.70 15.70 -34.24
C ASN A 147 1.44 16.57 -33.21
N LEU A 148 0.73 16.87 -32.12
CA LEU A 148 1.20 17.65 -30.98
C LEU A 148 1.14 16.84 -29.66
N SER A 149 1.00 15.53 -29.72
CA SER A 149 0.77 14.70 -28.53
C SER A 149 1.97 14.61 -27.61
N GLY A 150 1.70 14.61 -26.31
CA GLY A 150 2.72 14.54 -25.27
C GLY A 150 3.78 15.63 -25.36
N ALA A 151 3.50 16.76 -26.02
CA ALA A 151 4.52 17.76 -26.34
C ALA A 151 4.67 18.85 -25.27
N GLY A 152 3.89 18.81 -24.19
CA GLY A 152 3.98 19.75 -23.08
C GLY A 152 3.15 21.03 -23.28
N PHE A 153 2.17 21.01 -24.17
CA PHE A 153 1.25 22.14 -24.34
C PHE A 153 0.22 22.19 -23.22
N MET A 154 -0.29 23.37 -22.87
CA MET A 154 -1.38 23.54 -21.91
C MET A 154 -2.31 24.69 -22.27
N GLY A 155 -3.48 24.74 -21.64
CA GLY A 155 -4.46 25.81 -21.84
C GLY A 155 -5.43 25.54 -22.98
N ARG A 156 -6.12 26.59 -23.43
CA ARG A 156 -7.17 26.47 -24.44
C ARG A 156 -6.61 26.04 -25.81
N VAL A 157 -7.23 25.02 -26.40
CA VAL A 157 -6.96 24.64 -27.81
C VAL A 157 -7.47 25.76 -28.74
N PRO A 158 -6.64 26.28 -29.66
CA PRO A 158 -7.00 27.44 -30.48
C PRO A 158 -7.96 27.06 -31.62
N ASP A 159 -9.13 27.72 -31.66
CA ASP A 159 -10.16 27.55 -32.70
C ASP A 159 -9.62 27.77 -34.14
N GLN A 160 -8.51 28.50 -34.30
CA GLN A 160 -7.87 28.70 -35.60
C GLN A 160 -7.42 27.40 -36.27
N LEU A 161 -7.27 26.29 -35.52
CA LEU A 161 -7.02 24.98 -36.11
C LEU A 161 -8.16 24.55 -37.04
N GLY A 162 -9.39 25.03 -36.84
CA GLY A 162 -10.52 24.79 -37.75
C GLY A 162 -10.33 25.34 -39.17
N ASN A 163 -9.34 26.22 -39.41
CA ASN A 163 -9.00 26.69 -40.75
C ASN A 163 -8.28 25.65 -41.62
N LEU A 164 -7.88 24.51 -41.03
CA LEU A 164 -7.09 23.46 -41.69
C LEU A 164 -8.01 22.46 -42.40
N SER A 165 -8.78 22.91 -43.39
CA SER A 165 -9.80 22.07 -44.06
C SER A 165 -9.24 20.84 -44.82
N THR A 166 -7.93 20.82 -45.11
CA THR A 166 -7.22 19.68 -45.72
C THR A 166 -6.73 18.65 -44.71
N LEU A 167 -6.85 18.93 -43.40
CA LEU A 167 -6.31 18.10 -42.33
C LEU A 167 -7.02 16.75 -42.32
N GLN A 168 -6.24 15.67 -42.29
CA GLN A 168 -6.71 14.29 -42.26
C GLN A 168 -6.40 13.61 -40.93
N HIS A 169 -5.33 14.02 -40.26
CA HIS A 169 -4.91 13.49 -38.97
C HIS A 169 -4.60 14.62 -38.00
N LEU A 170 -5.27 14.61 -36.85
CA LEU A 170 -5.06 15.53 -35.73
C LEU A 170 -4.88 14.76 -34.43
N ASP A 171 -3.73 14.93 -33.79
CA ASP A 171 -3.42 14.34 -32.49
C ASP A 171 -2.98 15.43 -31.50
N LEU A 172 -3.79 15.61 -30.44
CA LEU A 172 -3.57 16.57 -29.35
C LEU A 172 -3.36 15.88 -28.00
N SER A 173 -3.32 14.55 -27.99
CA SER A 173 -3.42 13.72 -26.79
C SER A 173 -2.27 13.89 -25.79
N TYR A 174 -2.48 13.45 -24.55
CA TYR A 174 -1.44 13.33 -23.52
C TYR A 174 -0.71 14.65 -23.17
N ASN A 175 -1.40 15.78 -23.28
CA ASN A 175 -0.89 17.11 -22.88
C ASN A 175 -1.42 17.54 -21.49
N CYS A 176 -1.57 16.59 -20.56
CA CYS A 176 -2.11 16.83 -19.21
C CYS A 176 -1.09 16.40 -18.15
N TYR A 177 -0.68 17.34 -17.30
CA TYR A 177 0.41 17.18 -16.34
C TYR A 177 -0.09 17.55 -14.93
N ARG A 178 0.26 16.74 -13.93
CA ARG A 178 0.04 17.11 -12.51
C ARG A 178 1.24 17.90 -12.01
N ASP A 179 0.99 18.99 -11.30
CA ASP A 179 2.03 19.69 -10.55
C ASP A 179 2.24 19.08 -9.17
N ASP A 180 3.34 19.47 -8.52
CA ASP A 180 3.74 19.02 -7.18
C ASP A 180 2.79 19.50 -6.06
N GLU A 181 1.81 20.36 -6.38
CA GLU A 181 0.82 20.93 -5.46
C GLU A 181 -0.59 20.33 -5.65
N GLY A 182 -0.76 19.38 -6.57
CA GLY A 182 -2.04 18.72 -6.87
C GLY A 182 -2.93 19.45 -7.88
N GLY A 183 -2.45 20.55 -8.47
CA GLY A 183 -3.06 21.23 -9.61
C GLY A 183 -2.75 20.53 -10.94
N GLY A 184 -3.75 20.40 -11.81
CA GLY A 184 -3.58 19.84 -13.16
C GLY A 184 -3.44 20.94 -14.22
N PHE A 185 -2.38 20.89 -15.02
CA PHE A 185 -2.21 21.74 -16.20
C PHE A 185 -2.43 20.91 -17.47
N CYS A 186 -3.57 21.14 -18.12
CA CYS A 186 -4.02 20.31 -19.23
C CYS A 186 -4.55 21.16 -20.39
N LEU A 187 -4.60 20.57 -21.59
CA LEU A 187 -5.35 21.16 -22.70
C LEU A 187 -6.85 21.04 -22.41
N TYR A 188 -7.61 22.08 -22.75
CA TYR A 188 -9.05 22.08 -22.62
C TYR A 188 -9.75 22.77 -23.80
N LEU A 189 -11.01 22.41 -24.02
CA LEU A 189 -11.90 22.99 -25.01
C LEU A 189 -13.02 23.79 -24.33
N GLU A 190 -13.26 25.02 -24.79
CA GLU A 190 -14.46 25.80 -24.43
C GLU A 190 -15.62 25.53 -25.40
N ASN A 191 -15.31 25.20 -26.66
CA ASN A 191 -16.28 24.79 -27.67
C ASN A 191 -15.61 23.82 -28.66
N THR A 192 -16.44 23.03 -29.34
CA THR A 192 -16.03 22.02 -30.34
C THR A 192 -16.39 22.42 -31.78
N GLY A 193 -17.03 23.58 -31.98
CA GLY A 193 -17.58 23.97 -33.28
C GLY A 193 -16.54 24.08 -34.39
N TRP A 194 -15.30 24.46 -34.07
CA TRP A 194 -14.21 24.52 -35.03
C TRP A 194 -13.82 23.14 -35.60
N ILE A 195 -14.09 22.05 -34.87
CA ILE A 195 -13.79 20.68 -35.31
C ILE A 195 -14.65 20.32 -36.51
N SER A 196 -15.93 20.73 -36.52
CA SER A 196 -16.86 20.48 -37.63
C SER A 196 -16.40 21.06 -38.98
N LEU A 197 -15.50 22.05 -38.96
CA LEU A 197 -14.91 22.67 -40.15
C LEU A 197 -13.83 21.79 -40.80
N LEU A 198 -13.32 20.77 -40.10
CA LEU A 198 -12.28 19.87 -40.58
C LEU A 198 -12.85 18.76 -41.46
N THR A 199 -13.50 19.12 -42.57
CA THR A 199 -14.27 18.18 -43.42
C THR A 199 -13.45 17.04 -44.05
N SER A 200 -12.11 17.13 -44.05
CA SER A 200 -11.21 16.09 -44.55
C SER A 200 -10.70 15.12 -43.48
N LEU A 201 -11.06 15.35 -42.21
CA LEU A 201 -10.53 14.63 -41.07
C LEU A 201 -10.91 13.15 -41.12
N ARG A 202 -9.92 12.30 -40.88
CA ARG A 202 -10.04 10.84 -40.79
C ARG A 202 -9.68 10.33 -39.39
N HIS A 203 -8.70 10.94 -38.75
CA HIS A 203 -8.20 10.55 -37.43
C HIS A 203 -8.22 11.75 -36.49
N LEU A 204 -8.91 11.60 -35.35
CA LEU A 204 -8.95 12.58 -34.29
C LEU A 204 -8.59 11.91 -32.96
N ASN A 205 -7.47 12.30 -32.38
CA ASN A 205 -7.06 11.86 -31.05
C ASN A 205 -6.96 13.05 -30.09
N MET A 206 -7.80 13.04 -29.06
CA MET A 206 -7.80 14.05 -28.00
C MET A 206 -7.76 13.40 -26.62
N ASN A 207 -7.23 12.17 -26.49
CA ASN A 207 -7.13 11.50 -25.19
C ASN A 207 -6.47 12.42 -24.14
N ARG A 208 -7.07 12.54 -22.95
CA ARG A 208 -6.65 13.44 -21.85
C ARG A 208 -6.70 14.94 -22.16
N VAL A 209 -7.60 15.38 -23.06
CA VAL A 209 -7.96 16.79 -23.25
C VAL A 209 -9.30 17.02 -22.56
N HIS A 210 -9.43 18.03 -21.70
CA HIS A 210 -10.69 18.27 -20.98
C HIS A 210 -11.76 18.87 -21.88
N LEU A 211 -12.91 18.19 -21.97
CA LEU A 211 -14.09 18.61 -22.75
C LEU A 211 -15.26 19.07 -21.86
N THR A 212 -15.04 19.25 -20.55
CA THR A 212 -16.09 19.60 -19.55
C THR A 212 -16.98 20.78 -19.94
N ASN A 213 -16.44 21.78 -20.65
CA ASN A 213 -17.18 22.97 -21.07
C ASN A 213 -17.79 22.86 -22.49
N ALA A 214 -17.55 21.75 -23.20
CA ALA A 214 -17.96 21.55 -24.59
C ALA A 214 -19.12 20.54 -24.72
N SER A 215 -20.32 20.93 -24.28
CA SER A 215 -21.50 20.04 -24.25
C SER A 215 -21.99 19.52 -25.61
N ASN A 216 -21.58 20.16 -26.71
CA ASN A 216 -22.05 19.88 -28.07
C ASN A 216 -21.08 19.01 -28.89
N TRP A 217 -20.06 18.43 -28.25
CA TRP A 217 -19.01 17.67 -28.92
C TRP A 217 -19.54 16.60 -29.88
N LEU A 218 -20.60 15.86 -29.50
CA LEU A 218 -21.17 14.81 -30.35
C LEU A 218 -21.79 15.37 -31.63
N GLN A 219 -22.42 16.54 -31.57
CA GLN A 219 -23.04 17.19 -32.73
C GLN A 219 -21.98 17.68 -33.72
N ASP A 220 -20.91 18.28 -33.21
CA ASP A 220 -19.82 18.81 -34.03
C ASP A 220 -19.03 17.68 -34.72
N LEU A 221 -18.80 16.57 -34.02
CA LEU A 221 -18.16 15.38 -34.62
C LEU A 221 -19.08 14.70 -35.64
N ASN A 222 -20.38 14.65 -35.38
CA ASN A 222 -21.36 14.06 -36.30
C ASN A 222 -21.41 14.77 -37.67
N ALA A 223 -20.92 16.01 -37.78
CA ALA A 223 -20.79 16.73 -39.03
C ALA A 223 -19.62 16.27 -39.92
N LEU A 224 -18.75 15.36 -39.44
CA LEU A 224 -17.55 14.90 -40.15
C LEU A 224 -17.82 13.64 -40.99
N PRO A 225 -17.94 13.73 -42.32
CA PRO A 225 -18.39 12.61 -43.15
C PRO A 225 -17.30 11.55 -43.43
N ARG A 226 -16.04 11.84 -43.12
CA ARG A 226 -14.87 11.01 -43.47
C ARG A 226 -14.12 10.46 -42.26
N VAL A 227 -14.61 10.74 -41.05
CA VAL A 227 -13.94 10.33 -39.83
C VAL A 227 -13.97 8.81 -39.71
N GLN A 228 -12.80 8.23 -39.45
CA GLN A 228 -12.54 6.81 -39.32
C GLN A 228 -12.18 6.45 -37.88
N GLU A 229 -11.49 7.33 -37.17
CA GLU A 229 -11.04 7.07 -35.80
C GLU A 229 -11.30 8.30 -34.92
N ILE A 230 -12.00 8.07 -33.80
CA ILE A 230 -12.26 9.06 -32.76
C ILE A 230 -11.76 8.48 -31.43
N GLU A 231 -10.75 9.13 -30.85
CA GLU A 231 -10.21 8.77 -29.54
C GLU A 231 -10.39 9.92 -28.55
N LEU A 232 -11.25 9.70 -27.55
CA LEU A 232 -11.62 10.68 -26.52
C LEU A 232 -11.53 10.07 -25.11
N SER A 233 -10.56 9.21 -24.87
CA SER A 233 -10.33 8.60 -23.55
C SER A 233 -9.88 9.64 -22.52
N SER A 234 -10.41 9.59 -21.29
CA SER A 234 -10.07 10.50 -20.20
C SER A 234 -10.31 11.99 -20.53
N CYS A 235 -11.42 12.31 -21.18
CA CYS A 235 -11.77 13.67 -21.63
C CYS A 235 -12.81 14.38 -20.74
N ASP A 236 -13.21 13.76 -19.62
CA ASP A 236 -14.27 14.24 -18.71
C ASP A 236 -15.62 14.50 -19.42
N LEU A 237 -16.05 13.57 -20.27
CA LEU A 237 -17.32 13.72 -21.00
C LEU A 237 -18.55 13.73 -20.08
N GLY A 238 -18.48 13.10 -18.89
CA GLY A 238 -19.63 12.95 -18.01
C GLY A 238 -20.71 12.12 -18.70
N THR A 239 -21.95 12.60 -18.80
CA THR A 239 -23.05 11.84 -19.43
C THR A 239 -23.05 11.92 -20.96
N PHE A 240 -23.62 10.91 -21.63
CA PHE A 240 -23.92 11.01 -23.06
C PHE A 240 -24.87 12.19 -23.37
N PRO A 241 -24.56 13.05 -24.36
CA PRO A 241 -25.45 14.13 -24.76
C PRO A 241 -26.80 13.59 -25.26
N ARG A 242 -27.91 14.06 -24.68
CA ARG A 242 -29.29 13.66 -25.09
C ARG A 242 -29.74 14.28 -26.42
N SER A 243 -28.92 15.13 -27.02
CA SER A 243 -29.30 16.02 -28.11
C SER A 243 -29.33 15.36 -29.49
N LEU A 244 -28.82 14.14 -29.64
CA LEU A 244 -28.87 13.36 -30.87
C LEU A 244 -29.24 11.90 -30.56
N SER A 245 -30.43 11.46 -30.99
CA SER A 245 -30.82 10.05 -30.93
C SER A 245 -30.23 9.21 -32.08
N HIS A 246 -29.72 9.87 -33.12
CA HIS A 246 -29.11 9.25 -34.29
C HIS A 246 -27.83 9.99 -34.71
N VAL A 247 -26.86 9.24 -35.21
CA VAL A 247 -25.58 9.72 -35.71
C VAL A 247 -25.35 9.24 -37.15
N ASN A 248 -24.59 9.99 -37.94
CA ASN A 248 -24.27 9.77 -39.35
C ASN A 248 -22.79 9.40 -39.56
N PHE A 249 -22.25 8.60 -38.64
CA PHE A 249 -20.87 8.12 -38.70
C PHE A 249 -20.75 6.94 -39.69
N THR A 250 -20.83 7.21 -41.00
CA THR A 250 -20.85 6.16 -42.04
C THR A 250 -19.50 5.50 -42.32
N SER A 251 -18.40 6.08 -41.83
CA SER A 251 -17.03 5.61 -42.09
C SER A 251 -16.24 5.31 -40.82
N LEU A 252 -16.88 5.39 -39.65
CA LEU A 252 -16.19 5.24 -38.36
C LEU A 252 -15.84 3.78 -38.10
N ILE A 253 -14.56 3.54 -37.82
CA ILE A 253 -13.94 2.24 -37.59
C ILE A 253 -13.59 2.09 -36.11
N THR A 254 -13.05 3.14 -35.48
CA THR A 254 -12.61 3.14 -34.08
C THR A 254 -13.32 4.21 -33.28
N LEU A 255 -13.87 3.81 -32.13
CA LEU A 255 -14.43 4.72 -31.12
C LEU A 255 -13.86 4.36 -29.73
N ASP A 256 -13.04 5.26 -29.18
CA ASP A 256 -12.51 5.15 -27.81
C ASP A 256 -13.11 6.23 -26.91
N LEU A 257 -13.88 5.79 -25.90
CA LEU A 257 -14.51 6.64 -24.88
C LEU A 257 -14.13 6.18 -23.47
N ARG A 258 -12.98 5.51 -23.29
CA ARG A 258 -12.58 4.99 -21.98
C ARG A 258 -12.37 6.09 -20.93
N TYR A 259 -12.54 5.75 -19.64
CA TYR A 259 -12.21 6.61 -18.50
C TYR A 259 -12.85 8.01 -18.54
N ASN A 260 -14.10 8.14 -18.96
CA ASN A 260 -14.78 9.43 -19.11
C ASN A 260 -15.79 9.74 -17.99
N TYR A 261 -15.82 8.92 -16.94
CA TYR A 261 -16.79 9.02 -15.85
C TYR A 261 -18.24 9.00 -16.36
N ILE A 262 -18.51 8.23 -17.42
CA ILE A 262 -19.84 8.13 -18.00
C ILE A 262 -20.76 7.37 -17.05
N ASN A 263 -21.66 8.11 -16.39
CA ASN A 263 -22.61 7.60 -15.39
C ASN A 263 -24.06 7.50 -15.91
N SER A 264 -24.22 6.99 -17.13
CA SER A 264 -25.51 6.80 -17.79
C SER A 264 -25.56 5.48 -18.56
N THR A 265 -26.73 5.06 -19.02
CA THR A 265 -26.87 3.94 -19.95
C THR A 265 -26.16 4.24 -21.29
N ILE A 266 -25.63 3.22 -21.96
CA ILE A 266 -25.02 3.38 -23.29
C ILE A 266 -26.15 3.55 -24.33
N PRO A 267 -26.14 4.63 -25.13
CA PRO A 267 -27.21 4.91 -26.08
C PRO A 267 -27.15 4.01 -27.33
N ASP A 268 -28.32 3.70 -27.89
CA ASP A 268 -28.48 2.81 -29.06
C ASP A 268 -27.70 3.25 -30.31
N TRP A 269 -27.44 4.55 -30.45
CA TRP A 269 -26.71 5.05 -31.62
C TRP A 269 -25.31 4.45 -31.74
N VAL A 270 -24.65 4.09 -30.62
CA VAL A 270 -23.32 3.45 -30.63
C VAL A 270 -23.38 2.12 -31.37
N PHE A 271 -24.42 1.33 -31.10
CA PHE A 271 -24.59 -0.01 -31.68
C PHE A 271 -25.17 0.00 -33.09
N ASN A 272 -25.62 1.16 -33.59
CA ASN A 272 -26.09 1.33 -34.96
C ASN A 272 -24.95 1.68 -35.94
N ILE A 273 -23.73 1.92 -35.45
CA ILE A 273 -22.55 2.18 -36.30
C ILE A 273 -21.94 0.85 -36.76
N THR A 274 -22.57 0.20 -37.74
CA THR A 274 -22.19 -1.16 -38.19
C THR A 274 -20.81 -1.26 -38.86
N SER A 275 -20.17 -0.12 -39.15
CA SER A 275 -18.79 -0.04 -39.65
C SER A 275 -17.72 -0.19 -38.56
N LEU A 276 -18.08 -0.11 -37.27
CA LEU A 276 -17.12 -0.20 -36.17
C LEU A 276 -16.37 -1.55 -36.16
N GLU A 277 -15.05 -1.47 -36.11
CA GLU A 277 -14.14 -2.59 -35.86
C GLU A 277 -13.59 -2.57 -34.43
N PHE A 278 -13.42 -1.39 -33.83
CA PHE A 278 -12.83 -1.22 -32.49
C PHE A 278 -13.72 -0.34 -31.63
N LEU A 279 -14.23 -0.89 -30.52
CA LEU A 279 -15.09 -0.18 -29.57
C LEU A 279 -14.51 -0.29 -28.16
N TYR A 280 -14.14 0.84 -27.58
CA TYR A 280 -13.55 0.90 -26.25
C TYR A 280 -14.37 1.81 -25.32
N LEU A 281 -14.99 1.21 -24.31
CA LEU A 281 -15.91 1.87 -23.37
C LEU A 281 -15.54 1.67 -21.89
N GLY A 282 -14.44 0.97 -21.61
CA GLY A 282 -13.92 0.69 -20.26
C GLY A 282 -13.73 1.91 -19.33
N GLY A 283 -13.76 1.69 -18.02
CA GLY A 283 -13.48 2.69 -16.99
C GLY A 283 -14.58 3.74 -16.82
N ASN A 284 -15.84 3.36 -17.03
CA ASN A 284 -17.02 4.22 -16.90
C ASN A 284 -18.07 3.59 -15.94
N ASP A 285 -18.90 4.42 -15.29
CA ASP A 285 -19.88 4.00 -14.28
C ASP A 285 -21.27 3.75 -14.89
N GLN A 286 -21.37 2.83 -15.84
CA GLN A 286 -22.55 2.65 -16.68
C GLN A 286 -23.76 2.11 -15.90
N HIS A 287 -24.92 2.72 -16.11
CA HIS A 287 -26.17 2.22 -15.53
C HIS A 287 -26.77 1.13 -16.42
N GLY A 288 -27.54 0.21 -15.85
CA GLY A 288 -28.22 -0.85 -16.58
C GLY A 288 -27.34 -2.04 -16.99
N PHE A 289 -27.95 -2.96 -17.75
CA PHE A 289 -27.26 -4.10 -18.38
C PHE A 289 -26.50 -3.68 -19.65
N PHE A 290 -25.48 -4.45 -20.01
CA PHE A 290 -24.87 -4.32 -21.33
C PHE A 290 -25.87 -4.75 -22.43
N PRO A 291 -26.11 -3.93 -23.46
CA PRO A 291 -27.26 -4.11 -24.34
C PRO A 291 -27.05 -5.15 -25.45
N ASP A 292 -28.09 -5.94 -25.71
CA ASP A 292 -28.14 -6.96 -26.78
C ASP A 292 -27.90 -6.39 -28.19
N SER A 293 -28.15 -5.09 -28.37
CA SER A 293 -27.87 -4.36 -29.61
C SER A 293 -26.42 -4.48 -30.08
N VAL A 294 -25.46 -4.86 -29.22
CA VAL A 294 -24.07 -5.15 -29.61
C VAL A 294 -23.96 -6.16 -30.75
N ALA A 295 -24.90 -7.12 -30.84
CA ALA A 295 -24.93 -8.11 -31.91
C ALA A 295 -25.10 -7.50 -33.32
N LYS A 296 -25.56 -6.24 -33.43
CA LYS A 296 -25.64 -5.50 -34.70
C LYS A 296 -24.27 -5.13 -35.26
N LEU A 297 -23.23 -5.05 -34.42
CA LEU A 297 -21.87 -4.66 -34.78
C LEU A 297 -21.10 -5.83 -35.43
N THR A 298 -21.58 -6.30 -36.58
CA THR A 298 -21.03 -7.47 -37.28
C THR A 298 -19.60 -7.30 -37.81
N SER A 299 -19.09 -6.07 -37.86
CA SER A 299 -17.70 -5.75 -38.23
C SER A 299 -16.73 -5.75 -37.05
N LEU A 300 -17.24 -5.85 -35.81
CA LEU A 300 -16.45 -5.65 -34.60
C LEU A 300 -15.36 -6.72 -34.44
N ARG A 301 -14.14 -6.25 -34.20
CA ARG A 301 -12.92 -7.04 -34.01
C ARG A 301 -12.36 -6.90 -32.59
N ALA A 302 -12.54 -5.75 -31.95
CA ALA A 302 -12.13 -5.55 -30.57
C ALA A 302 -13.23 -4.86 -29.75
N LEU A 303 -13.44 -5.37 -28.54
CA LEU A 303 -14.34 -4.79 -27.54
C LEU A 303 -13.61 -4.70 -26.19
N ASP A 304 -13.46 -3.49 -25.66
CA ASP A 304 -12.90 -3.24 -24.32
C ASP A 304 -13.94 -2.59 -23.41
N LEU A 305 -14.37 -3.31 -22.39
CA LEU A 305 -15.28 -2.85 -21.34
C LEU A 305 -14.60 -2.82 -19.97
N SER A 306 -13.27 -2.95 -19.93
CA SER A 306 -12.49 -3.14 -18.70
C SER A 306 -12.76 -2.02 -17.67
N GLY A 307 -13.01 -2.39 -16.42
CA GLY A 307 -13.27 -1.47 -15.32
C GLY A 307 -14.61 -0.74 -15.42
N SER A 308 -15.52 -1.18 -16.29
CA SER A 308 -16.88 -0.66 -16.31
C SER A 308 -17.71 -1.34 -15.21
N VAL A 309 -18.46 -0.54 -14.46
CA VAL A 309 -19.42 -1.04 -13.46
C VAL A 309 -20.81 -1.01 -14.08
N PHE A 310 -21.46 -2.17 -14.21
CA PHE A 310 -22.85 -2.29 -14.66
C PHE A 310 -23.74 -2.54 -13.45
N GLN A 311 -24.50 -1.53 -13.03
CA GLN A 311 -25.27 -1.57 -11.76
C GLN A 311 -26.22 -2.78 -11.64
N ASP A 312 -26.79 -3.23 -12.75
CA ASP A 312 -27.77 -4.32 -12.78
C ASP A 312 -27.15 -5.69 -13.18
N GLY A 313 -25.84 -5.73 -13.48
CA GLY A 313 -25.11 -6.95 -13.86
C GLY A 313 -24.67 -7.01 -15.34
N PHE A 314 -23.65 -7.83 -15.63
CA PHE A 314 -22.99 -7.87 -16.94
C PHE A 314 -23.58 -8.89 -17.94
N MET A 315 -24.43 -9.84 -17.52
CA MET A 315 -24.93 -10.88 -18.44
C MET A 315 -26.41 -11.26 -18.25
N GLN A 316 -27.22 -10.92 -19.26
CA GLN A 316 -28.19 -11.87 -19.82
C GLN A 316 -27.52 -12.48 -21.07
N VAL A 317 -27.40 -13.81 -21.10
CA VAL A 317 -26.53 -14.59 -22.00
C VAL A 317 -26.96 -14.50 -23.48
N ALA A 318 -26.00 -14.25 -24.40
CA ALA A 318 -25.96 -14.62 -25.84
C ALA A 318 -25.62 -13.56 -26.92
N PRO A 319 -25.69 -12.23 -26.73
CA PRO A 319 -25.53 -11.32 -27.89
C PRO A 319 -24.14 -11.31 -28.53
N ILE A 320 -23.08 -11.39 -27.72
CA ILE A 320 -21.68 -11.31 -28.18
C ILE A 320 -21.24 -12.60 -28.89
N SER A 321 -21.85 -13.75 -28.60
CA SER A 321 -21.47 -15.05 -29.18
C SER A 321 -21.64 -15.12 -30.70
N ASN A 322 -22.47 -14.23 -31.26
CA ASN A 322 -22.76 -14.13 -32.69
C ASN A 322 -21.83 -13.17 -33.45
N ILE A 323 -20.88 -12.50 -32.77
CA ILE A 323 -19.96 -11.55 -33.41
C ILE A 323 -18.75 -12.30 -33.98
N CYS A 324 -18.91 -12.90 -35.16
CA CYS A 324 -17.94 -13.85 -35.72
C CYS A 324 -16.59 -13.26 -36.16
N LYS A 325 -16.42 -11.93 -36.10
CA LYS A 325 -15.14 -11.25 -36.38
C LYS A 325 -14.41 -10.81 -35.10
N LEU A 326 -15.01 -11.00 -33.93
CA LEU A 326 -14.43 -10.55 -32.68
C LEU A 326 -13.17 -11.35 -32.36
N GLN A 327 -12.05 -10.65 -32.27
CA GLN A 327 -10.71 -11.19 -31.99
C GLN A 327 -10.26 -10.85 -30.57
N ILE A 328 -10.58 -9.65 -30.09
CA ILE A 328 -10.13 -9.13 -28.80
C ILE A 328 -11.35 -8.82 -27.93
N LEU A 329 -11.37 -9.40 -26.73
CA LEU A 329 -12.39 -9.14 -25.72
C LEU A 329 -11.74 -8.90 -24.37
N TYR A 330 -11.82 -7.66 -23.89
CA TYR A 330 -11.30 -7.27 -22.58
C TYR A 330 -12.44 -6.87 -21.65
N LEU A 331 -12.60 -7.64 -20.57
CA LEU A 331 -13.62 -7.47 -19.53
C LEU A 331 -12.98 -7.36 -18.15
N ARG A 332 -11.71 -6.97 -18.08
CA ARG A 332 -10.96 -6.89 -16.82
C ARG A 332 -11.72 -6.04 -15.80
N SER A 333 -11.85 -6.49 -14.56
CA SER A 333 -12.55 -5.74 -13.49
C SER A 333 -14.04 -5.44 -13.77
N VAL A 334 -14.69 -6.20 -14.65
CA VAL A 334 -16.15 -6.19 -14.81
C VAL A 334 -16.75 -7.28 -13.90
N PRO A 335 -17.64 -6.96 -12.96
CA PRO A 335 -18.17 -7.94 -12.02
C PRO A 335 -19.14 -8.93 -12.72
N ILE A 336 -18.64 -10.12 -13.05
CA ILE A 336 -19.42 -11.19 -13.69
C ILE A 336 -20.10 -12.09 -12.64
N HIS A 337 -19.42 -12.39 -11.53
CA HIS A 337 -19.94 -13.23 -10.43
C HIS A 337 -20.53 -14.58 -10.89
N ASP A 338 -19.80 -15.33 -11.71
CA ASP A 338 -20.27 -16.61 -12.27
C ASP A 338 -19.20 -17.71 -12.16
N VAL A 339 -19.58 -18.94 -12.50
CA VAL A 339 -18.68 -20.08 -12.65
C VAL A 339 -18.12 -20.07 -14.07
N LEU A 340 -16.79 -20.15 -14.22
CA LEU A 340 -16.11 -20.08 -15.53
C LEU A 340 -16.66 -21.11 -16.53
N ALA A 341 -17.05 -22.30 -16.08
CA ALA A 341 -17.65 -23.33 -16.93
C ALA A 341 -18.95 -22.86 -17.63
N ASN A 342 -19.74 -22.00 -17.01
CA ASN A 342 -21.01 -21.51 -17.57
C ASN A 342 -20.81 -20.63 -18.81
N LEU A 343 -19.61 -20.06 -18.98
CA LEU A 343 -19.29 -19.24 -20.15
C LEU A 343 -19.11 -20.06 -21.43
N GLU A 344 -19.14 -21.40 -21.36
CA GLU A 344 -19.05 -22.27 -22.53
C GLU A 344 -20.08 -21.89 -23.61
N MET A 345 -21.31 -21.56 -23.22
CA MET A 345 -22.35 -21.15 -24.17
C MET A 345 -21.99 -19.88 -24.96
N VAL A 346 -21.22 -18.96 -24.38
CA VAL A 346 -20.78 -17.73 -25.05
C VAL A 346 -19.67 -18.02 -26.04
N PHE A 347 -18.73 -18.89 -25.65
CA PHE A 347 -17.53 -19.18 -26.43
C PHE A 347 -17.64 -20.41 -27.35
N SER A 348 -18.74 -21.16 -27.31
CA SER A 348 -18.96 -22.35 -28.15
C SER A 348 -19.39 -22.03 -29.59
N GLY A 349 -19.90 -20.81 -29.84
CA GLY A 349 -20.34 -20.33 -31.15
C GLY A 349 -19.18 -19.83 -32.04
N CYS A 350 -19.41 -18.73 -32.78
CA CYS A 350 -18.40 -18.17 -33.69
C CYS A 350 -17.10 -17.75 -32.98
N LEU A 351 -17.21 -17.26 -31.74
CA LEU A 351 -16.06 -16.77 -30.96
C LEU A 351 -14.96 -17.82 -30.79
N ARG A 352 -15.33 -19.11 -30.73
CA ARG A 352 -14.38 -20.23 -30.70
C ARG A 352 -13.32 -20.15 -31.82
N TYR A 353 -13.71 -19.64 -32.98
CA TYR A 353 -12.89 -19.62 -34.19
C TYR A 353 -12.25 -18.25 -34.45
N SER A 354 -12.75 -17.16 -33.87
CA SER A 354 -12.25 -15.81 -34.13
C SER A 354 -11.36 -15.26 -33.02
N MET A 355 -11.56 -15.69 -31.77
CA MET A 355 -10.88 -15.12 -30.62
C MET A 355 -9.36 -15.33 -30.64
N GLU A 356 -8.63 -14.24 -30.44
CA GLU A 356 -7.18 -14.16 -30.35
C GLU A 356 -6.72 -13.68 -28.97
N GLU A 357 -7.45 -12.77 -28.32
CA GLU A 357 -7.10 -12.25 -27.00
C GLU A 357 -8.31 -12.17 -26.09
N LEU A 358 -8.21 -12.78 -24.90
CA LEU A 358 -9.27 -12.81 -23.91
C LEU A 358 -8.72 -12.39 -22.54
N ASP A 359 -9.24 -11.29 -22.00
CA ASP A 359 -8.95 -10.85 -20.64
C ASP A 359 -10.23 -10.83 -19.79
N LEU A 360 -10.30 -11.76 -18.84
CA LEU A 360 -11.34 -11.87 -17.82
C LEU A 360 -10.75 -11.70 -16.41
N SER A 361 -9.64 -10.96 -16.28
CA SER A 361 -8.98 -10.77 -14.98
C SER A 361 -9.84 -9.93 -14.02
N ASN A 362 -9.83 -10.26 -12.74
CA ASN A 362 -10.60 -9.56 -11.71
C ASN A 362 -12.11 -9.49 -12.00
N THR A 363 -12.71 -10.55 -12.54
CA THR A 363 -14.14 -10.58 -12.89
C THR A 363 -15.00 -11.32 -11.86
N HIS A 364 -14.40 -11.73 -10.74
CA HIS A 364 -15.02 -12.55 -9.70
C HIS A 364 -15.49 -13.92 -10.21
N LEU A 365 -14.80 -14.48 -11.20
CA LEU A 365 -15.08 -15.83 -11.68
C LEU A 365 -14.65 -16.88 -10.64
N SER A 366 -15.43 -17.94 -10.53
CA SER A 366 -15.16 -19.07 -9.64
C SER A 366 -15.25 -20.42 -10.37
N GLY A 367 -14.96 -21.51 -9.67
CA GLY A 367 -15.06 -22.86 -10.22
C GLY A 367 -13.74 -23.40 -10.77
N SER A 368 -13.80 -24.61 -11.32
CA SER A 368 -12.63 -25.26 -11.92
C SER A 368 -12.33 -24.77 -13.33
N PHE A 369 -11.06 -24.81 -13.72
CA PHE A 369 -10.62 -24.50 -15.08
C PHE A 369 -11.21 -25.50 -16.10
N PRO A 370 -12.03 -25.07 -17.08
CA PRO A 370 -12.78 -25.98 -17.95
C PRO A 370 -12.02 -26.41 -19.22
N ASP A 371 -12.39 -27.58 -19.76
CA ASP A 371 -11.76 -28.14 -20.97
C ASP A 371 -12.10 -27.40 -22.27
N TRP A 372 -13.26 -26.74 -22.33
CA TRP A 372 -13.70 -26.06 -23.55
C TRP A 372 -12.78 -24.89 -23.93
N LEU A 373 -12.00 -24.33 -23.02
CA LEU A 373 -11.02 -23.28 -23.34
C LEU A 373 -9.96 -23.79 -24.33
N GLY A 374 -9.58 -25.08 -24.23
CA GLY A 374 -8.68 -25.74 -25.18
C GLY A 374 -9.21 -25.82 -26.62
N ASN A 375 -10.49 -25.46 -26.83
CA ASN A 375 -11.11 -25.46 -28.14
C ASN A 375 -10.97 -24.14 -28.92
N ILE A 376 -10.47 -23.05 -28.29
CA ILE A 376 -10.30 -21.72 -28.90
C ILE A 376 -8.92 -21.61 -29.55
N LYS A 377 -8.70 -22.35 -30.64
CA LYS A 377 -7.36 -22.61 -31.18
C LYS A 377 -6.59 -21.38 -31.69
N ASN A 378 -7.28 -20.26 -31.95
CA ASN A 378 -6.67 -19.02 -32.41
C ASN A 378 -6.18 -18.10 -31.29
N LEU A 379 -6.38 -18.50 -30.03
CA LEU A 379 -6.00 -17.71 -28.87
C LEU A 379 -4.48 -17.55 -28.77
N LYS A 380 -4.04 -16.29 -28.69
CA LYS A 380 -2.66 -15.83 -28.51
C LYS A 380 -2.43 -15.28 -27.10
N SER A 381 -3.44 -14.70 -26.47
CA SER A 381 -3.37 -14.18 -25.11
C SER A 381 -4.58 -14.59 -24.28
N LEU A 382 -4.32 -15.15 -23.10
CA LEU A 382 -5.35 -15.49 -22.11
C LEU A 382 -4.97 -14.96 -20.73
N ASN A 383 -5.79 -14.08 -20.18
CA ASN A 383 -5.65 -13.55 -18.84
C ASN A 383 -6.88 -13.87 -18.00
N LEU A 384 -6.70 -14.68 -16.97
CA LEU A 384 -7.72 -15.06 -15.98
C LEU A 384 -7.27 -14.71 -14.54
N SER A 385 -6.29 -13.81 -14.39
CA SER A 385 -5.73 -13.46 -13.09
C SER A 385 -6.72 -12.79 -12.14
N PHE A 386 -6.43 -12.80 -10.83
CA PHE A 386 -7.26 -12.16 -9.80
C PHE A 386 -8.71 -12.69 -9.79
N ASN A 387 -8.89 -14.00 -9.91
CA ASN A 387 -10.20 -14.65 -9.79
C ASN A 387 -10.13 -15.69 -8.64
N SER A 388 -11.20 -16.46 -8.45
CA SER A 388 -11.28 -17.55 -7.45
C SER A 388 -11.35 -18.92 -8.14
N LEU A 389 -10.54 -19.11 -9.17
CA LEU A 389 -10.48 -20.38 -9.91
C LEU A 389 -9.68 -21.41 -9.10
N TYR A 390 -10.20 -22.63 -8.98
CA TYR A 390 -9.56 -23.71 -8.22
C TYR A 390 -9.35 -24.99 -9.05
N GLY A 391 -8.62 -25.96 -8.51
CA GLY A 391 -8.32 -27.21 -9.21
C GLY A 391 -7.12 -27.08 -10.16
N SER A 392 -6.85 -28.15 -10.92
CA SER A 392 -5.72 -28.20 -11.86
C SER A 392 -6.05 -27.61 -13.22
N VAL A 393 -5.05 -27.00 -13.87
CA VAL A 393 -5.17 -26.58 -15.28
C VAL A 393 -5.28 -27.84 -16.16
N PRO A 394 -6.35 -28.00 -16.97
CA PRO A 394 -6.56 -29.20 -17.75
C PRO A 394 -5.53 -29.35 -18.89
N ALA A 395 -5.26 -30.59 -19.30
CA ALA A 395 -4.34 -30.90 -20.39
C ALA A 395 -4.78 -30.32 -21.76
N SER A 396 -6.10 -30.11 -21.92
CA SER A 396 -6.70 -29.50 -23.12
C SER A 396 -6.14 -28.11 -23.45
N ILE A 397 -5.55 -27.40 -22.47
CA ILE A 397 -4.85 -26.12 -22.72
C ILE A 397 -3.72 -26.28 -23.75
N GLY A 398 -3.08 -27.45 -23.83
CA GLY A 398 -2.00 -27.74 -24.78
C GLY A 398 -2.43 -27.68 -26.25
N ASN A 399 -3.74 -27.73 -26.53
CA ASN A 399 -4.28 -27.55 -27.89
C ASN A 399 -4.12 -26.12 -28.42
N LEU A 400 -3.83 -25.14 -27.56
CA LEU A 400 -3.71 -23.72 -27.91
C LEU A 400 -2.32 -23.38 -28.50
N SER A 401 -1.96 -24.00 -29.62
CA SER A 401 -0.60 -23.92 -30.20
C SER A 401 -0.11 -22.50 -30.56
N LEU A 402 -1.01 -21.52 -30.70
CA LEU A 402 -0.71 -20.12 -30.98
C LEU A 402 -0.57 -19.25 -29.71
N LEU A 403 -0.81 -19.81 -28.51
CA LEU A 403 -0.79 -19.06 -27.27
C LEU A 403 0.63 -18.56 -26.96
N GLN A 404 0.75 -17.25 -26.78
CA GLN A 404 1.98 -16.51 -26.47
C GLN A 404 1.99 -15.98 -25.04
N HIS A 405 0.83 -15.61 -24.50
CA HIS A 405 0.67 -15.07 -23.15
C HIS A 405 -0.38 -15.87 -22.38
N LEU A 406 0.02 -16.44 -21.24
CA LEU A 406 -0.88 -17.12 -20.30
C LEU A 406 -0.67 -16.54 -18.90
N VAL A 407 -1.71 -15.90 -18.37
CA VAL A 407 -1.67 -15.19 -17.08
C VAL A 407 -2.78 -15.72 -16.19
N LEU A 408 -2.41 -16.47 -15.15
CA LEU A 408 -3.31 -17.12 -14.21
C LEU A 408 -3.01 -16.74 -12.75
N CYS A 409 -2.22 -15.69 -12.53
CA CYS A 409 -1.81 -15.28 -11.19
C CYS A 409 -2.98 -14.90 -10.27
N PHE A 410 -2.78 -15.01 -8.96
CA PHE A 410 -3.79 -14.70 -7.95
C PHE A 410 -5.10 -15.47 -8.17
N ASN A 411 -5.01 -16.79 -8.09
CA ASN A 411 -6.13 -17.74 -8.10
C ASN A 411 -5.89 -18.83 -7.04
N ASP A 412 -6.79 -19.80 -6.92
CA ASP A 412 -6.70 -20.94 -6.00
C ASP A 412 -6.33 -22.25 -6.74
N LEU A 413 -5.61 -22.16 -7.87
CA LEU A 413 -5.25 -23.33 -8.69
C LEU A 413 -4.32 -24.25 -7.92
N ASN A 414 -4.49 -25.56 -8.06
CA ASN A 414 -3.71 -26.57 -7.35
C ASN A 414 -3.30 -27.73 -8.29
N GLY A 415 -2.64 -28.74 -7.74
CA GLY A 415 -2.07 -29.84 -8.55
C GLY A 415 -0.76 -29.44 -9.21
N THR A 416 -0.26 -30.24 -10.15
CA THR A 416 0.99 -29.96 -10.87
C THR A 416 0.76 -29.03 -12.06
N ILE A 417 1.81 -28.33 -12.49
CA ILE A 417 1.79 -27.62 -13.78
C ILE A 417 1.58 -28.68 -14.87
N SER A 418 0.45 -28.59 -15.58
CA SER A 418 0.01 -29.68 -16.46
C SER A 418 0.94 -29.88 -17.66
N GLU A 419 1.07 -31.12 -18.14
CA GLU A 419 1.81 -31.45 -19.37
C GLU A 419 1.29 -30.64 -20.57
N GLY A 420 0.00 -30.29 -20.56
CA GLY A 420 -0.61 -29.44 -21.58
C GLY A 420 0.09 -28.08 -21.72
N ILE A 421 0.46 -27.43 -20.61
CA ILE A 421 1.24 -26.17 -20.67
C ILE A 421 2.58 -26.39 -21.36
N GLY A 422 3.26 -27.51 -21.07
CA GLY A 422 4.54 -27.89 -21.69
C GLY A 422 4.48 -28.07 -23.22
N GLN A 423 3.29 -28.20 -23.82
CA GLN A 423 3.11 -28.35 -25.27
C GLN A 423 3.00 -27.00 -26.02
N LEU A 424 2.90 -25.87 -25.30
CA LEU A 424 2.67 -24.54 -25.85
C LEU A 424 3.95 -23.89 -26.41
N LYS A 425 4.46 -24.40 -27.53
CA LYS A 425 5.77 -23.98 -28.11
C LYS A 425 5.88 -22.49 -28.44
N SER A 426 4.76 -21.80 -28.66
CA SER A 426 4.69 -20.36 -28.95
C SER A 426 4.68 -19.48 -27.70
N LEU A 427 4.59 -20.08 -26.49
CA LEU A 427 4.44 -19.35 -25.24
C LEU A 427 5.71 -18.53 -24.93
N VAL A 428 5.54 -17.22 -24.76
CA VAL A 428 6.59 -16.24 -24.48
C VAL A 428 6.51 -15.77 -23.02
N TYR A 429 5.29 -15.61 -22.50
CA TYR A 429 5.01 -15.10 -21.17
C TYR A 429 4.09 -16.07 -20.41
N LEU A 430 4.58 -16.58 -19.28
CA LEU A 430 3.83 -17.42 -18.37
C LEU A 430 3.88 -16.86 -16.95
N ASP A 431 2.72 -16.52 -16.41
CA ASP A 431 2.57 -16.06 -15.04
C ASP A 431 1.53 -16.91 -14.30
N LEU A 432 2.01 -17.66 -13.31
CA LEU A 432 1.23 -18.55 -12.45
C LEU A 432 1.40 -18.16 -10.97
N ASN A 433 1.83 -16.93 -10.68
CA ASN A 433 2.15 -16.56 -9.31
C ASN A 433 0.93 -16.60 -8.38
N SER A 434 1.17 -16.73 -7.08
CA SER A 434 0.11 -16.66 -6.05
C SER A 434 -1.04 -17.64 -6.32
N ASN A 435 -0.70 -18.92 -6.38
CA ASN A 435 -1.61 -20.07 -6.51
C ASN A 435 -1.21 -21.15 -5.48
N SER A 436 -1.72 -22.37 -5.58
CA SER A 436 -1.39 -23.54 -4.73
C SER A 436 -0.74 -24.69 -5.53
N LEU A 437 0.02 -24.37 -6.57
CA LEU A 437 0.59 -25.37 -7.50
C LEU A 437 1.76 -26.16 -6.88
N SER A 438 1.87 -27.43 -7.26
CA SER A 438 3.00 -28.30 -6.94
C SER A 438 4.06 -28.22 -8.04
N LEU A 439 5.32 -28.00 -7.63
CA LEU A 439 6.47 -27.85 -8.53
C LEU A 439 7.25 -29.15 -8.75
N SER A 440 6.73 -30.30 -8.31
CA SER A 440 7.48 -31.57 -8.29
C SER A 440 7.74 -32.21 -9.66
N GLU A 441 7.10 -31.74 -10.75
CA GLU A 441 7.20 -32.32 -12.10
C GLU A 441 7.02 -31.24 -13.20
N ILE A 442 7.93 -30.26 -13.25
CA ILE A 442 7.85 -29.19 -14.27
C ILE A 442 8.39 -29.70 -15.61
N GLN A 443 7.50 -29.81 -16.61
CA GLN A 443 7.88 -30.14 -18.00
C GLN A 443 7.78 -28.91 -18.91
N LEU A 444 8.57 -27.87 -18.63
CA LEU A 444 8.62 -26.63 -19.43
C LEU A 444 9.77 -26.61 -20.45
N ALA A 445 10.56 -27.69 -20.55
CA ALA A 445 11.75 -27.73 -21.40
C ALA A 445 11.41 -27.55 -22.88
N ASN A 446 10.19 -27.93 -23.28
CA ASN A 446 9.69 -27.81 -24.64
C ASN A 446 9.27 -26.37 -25.02
N LEU A 447 9.22 -25.44 -24.06
CA LEU A 447 8.80 -24.05 -24.28
C LEU A 447 9.91 -23.17 -24.84
N SER A 448 10.46 -23.52 -25.99
CA SER A 448 11.62 -22.83 -26.60
C SER A 448 11.45 -21.30 -26.81
N SER A 449 10.21 -20.81 -26.89
CA SER A 449 9.90 -19.38 -27.06
C SER A 449 9.78 -18.60 -25.75
N LEU A 450 9.81 -19.28 -24.60
CA LEU A 450 9.58 -18.66 -23.30
C LEU A 450 10.68 -17.64 -22.98
N ARG A 451 10.29 -16.45 -22.53
CA ARG A 451 11.17 -15.34 -22.12
C ARG A 451 10.89 -14.90 -20.69
N TYR A 452 9.62 -14.93 -20.27
CA TYR A 452 9.18 -14.54 -18.95
C TYR A 452 8.49 -15.72 -18.25
N LEU A 453 8.99 -16.06 -17.07
CA LEU A 453 8.36 -17.04 -16.18
C LEU A 453 8.28 -16.50 -14.76
N ASP A 454 7.05 -16.42 -14.24
CA ASP A 454 6.77 -16.18 -12.83
C ASP A 454 5.91 -17.32 -12.29
N ILE A 455 6.48 -18.11 -11.37
CA ILE A 455 5.78 -19.17 -10.64
C ILE A 455 5.90 -18.95 -9.14
N SER A 456 6.11 -17.70 -8.71
CA SER A 456 6.30 -17.35 -7.31
C SER A 456 5.05 -17.59 -6.46
N SER A 457 5.23 -17.69 -5.14
CA SER A 457 4.13 -17.77 -4.17
C SER A 457 3.16 -18.95 -4.41
N ASN A 458 3.69 -20.14 -4.75
CA ASN A 458 2.91 -21.39 -4.89
C ASN A 458 3.08 -22.35 -3.69
N CYS A 459 3.28 -21.80 -2.48
CA CYS A 459 3.66 -22.57 -1.31
C CYS A 459 2.50 -23.41 -0.71
N ASN A 460 2.55 -24.72 -0.89
CA ASN A 460 1.86 -25.67 0.00
C ASN A 460 2.71 -25.82 1.28
N SER A 461 2.11 -25.91 2.47
CA SER A 461 2.76 -25.83 3.80
C SER A 461 3.84 -26.89 4.13
N ARG A 462 4.30 -27.68 3.16
CA ARG A 462 5.41 -28.64 3.27
C ARG A 462 6.61 -28.19 2.42
N LYS A 463 7.83 -28.33 2.98
CA LYS A 463 9.07 -28.06 2.25
C LYS A 463 9.16 -28.95 1.01
N ASN A 464 9.53 -28.36 -0.13
CA ASN A 464 9.83 -29.12 -1.34
C ASN A 464 11.12 -29.93 -1.14
N GLY A 465 11.22 -31.10 -1.80
CA GLY A 465 12.41 -31.94 -1.75
C GLY A 465 13.63 -31.26 -2.37
N ALA A 466 14.85 -31.60 -1.90
CA ALA A 466 16.09 -30.93 -2.29
C ALA A 466 16.42 -30.99 -3.80
N GLY A 467 15.87 -31.95 -4.55
CA GLY A 467 16.09 -32.08 -6.00
C GLY A 467 15.09 -31.31 -6.87
N VAL A 468 14.09 -30.64 -6.26
CA VAL A 468 13.07 -29.92 -7.03
C VAL A 468 13.68 -28.74 -7.79
N ILE A 469 14.59 -27.98 -7.17
CA ILE A 469 15.22 -26.85 -7.84
C ILE A 469 16.06 -27.28 -9.06
N ASP A 470 16.75 -28.43 -8.97
CA ASP A 470 17.50 -29.01 -10.10
C ASP A 470 16.54 -29.37 -11.25
N MET A 471 15.47 -30.10 -10.93
CA MET A 471 14.44 -30.47 -11.91
C MET A 471 13.80 -29.25 -12.59
N ILE A 472 13.55 -28.17 -11.85
CA ILE A 472 13.01 -26.93 -12.40
C ILE A 472 14.02 -26.30 -13.36
N LEU A 473 15.23 -26.00 -12.90
CA LEU A 473 16.20 -25.25 -13.70
C LEU A 473 16.71 -26.05 -14.91
N ASP A 474 16.90 -27.36 -14.77
CA ASP A 474 17.27 -28.24 -15.90
C ASP A 474 16.11 -28.37 -16.90
N GLY A 475 14.87 -28.22 -16.43
CA GLY A 475 13.65 -28.25 -17.22
C GLY A 475 13.27 -26.91 -17.86
N LEU A 476 14.07 -25.85 -17.75
CA LEU A 476 13.76 -24.53 -18.32
C LEU A 476 14.55 -24.23 -19.60
N PRO A 477 13.96 -23.49 -20.55
CA PRO A 477 14.63 -23.10 -21.79
C PRO A 477 15.71 -22.04 -21.55
N SER A 478 16.85 -22.15 -22.22
CA SER A 478 17.99 -21.22 -22.09
C SER A 478 17.70 -19.79 -22.57
N GLY A 479 16.61 -19.59 -23.31
CA GLY A 479 16.19 -18.29 -23.83
C GLY A 479 15.54 -17.34 -22.81
N LEU A 480 15.39 -17.73 -21.54
CA LEU A 480 14.74 -16.92 -20.51
C LEU A 480 15.44 -15.59 -20.24
N GLU A 481 14.63 -14.54 -20.06
CA GLU A 481 15.04 -13.17 -19.75
C GLU A 481 14.61 -12.76 -18.32
N TYR A 482 13.49 -13.32 -17.83
CA TYR A 482 12.98 -13.10 -16.48
C TYR A 482 12.57 -14.42 -15.84
N LEU A 483 13.05 -14.65 -14.61
CA LEU A 483 12.71 -15.82 -13.82
C LEU A 483 12.41 -15.42 -12.37
N ASP A 484 11.20 -15.70 -11.90
CA ASP A 484 10.80 -15.59 -10.50
C ASP A 484 10.30 -16.93 -9.95
N LEU A 485 11.05 -17.46 -8.97
CA LEU A 485 10.75 -18.68 -8.22
C LEU A 485 10.53 -18.39 -6.73
N SER A 486 10.29 -17.13 -6.35
CA SER A 486 10.22 -16.73 -4.95
C SER A 486 9.04 -17.36 -4.20
N HIS A 487 9.13 -17.44 -2.87
CA HIS A 487 8.02 -17.91 -2.02
C HIS A 487 7.48 -19.31 -2.36
N ASN A 488 8.37 -20.25 -2.70
CA ASN A 488 8.00 -21.60 -3.15
C ASN A 488 8.50 -22.74 -2.24
N SER A 489 9.01 -22.41 -1.04
CA SER A 489 9.57 -23.42 -0.12
C SER A 489 10.61 -24.36 -0.77
N LEU A 490 11.35 -23.87 -1.78
CA LEU A 490 12.39 -24.63 -2.49
C LEU A 490 13.59 -24.85 -1.57
N ASN A 491 14.19 -26.04 -1.62
CA ASN A 491 15.33 -26.43 -0.79
C ASN A 491 16.42 -27.05 -1.68
N GLY A 492 17.64 -27.18 -1.16
CA GLY A 492 18.80 -27.66 -1.91
C GLY A 492 19.75 -26.52 -2.31
N SER A 493 20.81 -26.86 -3.05
CA SER A 493 21.74 -25.91 -3.63
C SER A 493 21.36 -25.53 -5.05
N LEU A 494 21.76 -24.35 -5.52
CA LEU A 494 21.54 -23.95 -6.90
C LEU A 494 22.45 -24.75 -7.87
N PRO A 495 21.89 -25.39 -8.91
CA PRO A 495 22.63 -26.18 -9.89
C PRO A 495 23.49 -25.33 -10.83
N ALA A 496 24.49 -25.98 -11.44
CA ALA A 496 25.35 -25.36 -12.46
C ALA A 496 24.59 -24.95 -13.74
N SER A 497 23.45 -25.58 -14.03
CA SER A 497 22.59 -25.26 -15.18
C SER A 497 22.06 -23.84 -15.17
N LEU A 498 22.06 -23.15 -14.03
CA LEU A 498 21.77 -21.71 -13.93
C LEU A 498 22.65 -20.87 -14.89
N GLY A 499 23.87 -21.32 -15.18
CA GLY A 499 24.76 -20.66 -16.14
C GLY A 499 24.29 -20.70 -17.60
N ASN A 500 23.28 -21.51 -17.94
CA ASN A 500 22.78 -21.65 -19.30
C ASN A 500 21.87 -20.47 -19.74
N PHE A 501 21.33 -19.70 -18.81
CA PHE A 501 20.37 -18.62 -19.08
C PHE A 501 21.07 -17.30 -19.46
N LEU A 502 21.88 -17.30 -20.52
CA LEU A 502 22.74 -16.15 -20.87
C LEU A 502 21.98 -14.85 -21.20
N LEU A 503 20.68 -14.93 -21.50
CA LEU A 503 19.80 -13.80 -21.77
C LEU A 503 19.08 -13.26 -20.51
N LEU A 504 19.33 -13.85 -19.34
CA LEU A 504 18.62 -13.50 -18.11
C LEU A 504 18.98 -12.09 -17.62
N HIS A 505 17.96 -11.24 -17.50
CA HIS A 505 18.06 -9.87 -16.98
C HIS A 505 17.60 -9.77 -15.52
N SER A 506 16.67 -10.62 -15.10
CA SER A 506 16.14 -10.64 -13.73
C SER A 506 16.05 -12.07 -13.20
N LEU A 507 16.70 -12.30 -12.06
CA LEU A 507 16.64 -13.55 -11.31
C LEU A 507 16.14 -13.29 -9.88
N ILE A 508 14.98 -13.85 -9.56
CA ILE A 508 14.33 -13.67 -8.26
C ILE A 508 14.08 -15.05 -7.65
N LEU A 509 14.77 -15.34 -6.54
CA LEU A 509 14.72 -16.60 -5.81
C LEU A 509 14.36 -16.40 -4.33
N SER A 510 13.85 -15.23 -3.99
CA SER A 510 13.66 -14.79 -2.60
C SER A 510 12.68 -15.65 -1.81
N SER A 511 12.81 -15.68 -0.49
CA SER A 511 11.90 -16.39 0.42
C SER A 511 11.76 -17.88 0.09
N ASN A 512 12.90 -18.57 0.02
CA ASN A 512 12.99 -20.02 -0.13
C ASN A 512 13.90 -20.59 0.97
N TYR A 513 14.15 -21.90 0.95
CA TYR A 513 15.09 -22.61 1.83
C TYR A 513 16.38 -23.01 1.10
N LEU A 514 16.81 -22.24 0.09
CA LEU A 514 18.01 -22.57 -0.68
C LEU A 514 19.28 -22.46 0.18
N THR A 515 20.23 -23.37 -0.02
CA THR A 515 21.46 -23.50 0.77
C THR A 515 22.70 -23.57 -0.12
N GLY A 516 23.89 -23.49 0.49
CA GLY A 516 25.16 -23.66 -0.23
C GLY A 516 25.67 -22.36 -0.88
N MET A 517 26.69 -22.49 -1.73
CA MET A 517 27.27 -21.36 -2.49
C MET A 517 26.54 -21.15 -3.81
N LEU A 518 26.66 -19.97 -4.39
CA LEU A 518 26.23 -19.77 -5.78
C LEU A 518 27.09 -20.63 -6.74
N PRO A 519 26.48 -21.21 -7.79
CA PRO A 519 27.21 -21.99 -8.79
C PRO A 519 28.09 -21.06 -9.64
N GLU A 520 29.23 -21.58 -10.13
CA GLU A 520 30.17 -20.81 -10.96
C GLU A 520 29.51 -20.18 -12.20
N GLY A 521 28.49 -20.86 -12.75
CA GLY A 521 27.71 -20.41 -13.89
C GLY A 521 27.03 -19.05 -13.70
N ILE A 522 26.79 -18.58 -12.46
CA ILE A 522 26.23 -17.24 -12.21
C ILE A 522 27.10 -16.14 -12.85
N LYS A 523 28.42 -16.35 -12.90
CA LYS A 523 29.39 -15.39 -13.44
C LYS A 523 29.28 -15.20 -14.95
N TRP A 524 28.54 -16.09 -15.64
CA TRP A 524 28.32 -16.01 -17.08
C TRP A 524 27.13 -15.12 -17.44
N LEU A 525 26.28 -14.77 -16.46
CA LEU A 525 25.07 -13.96 -16.64
C LEU A 525 25.39 -12.45 -16.71
N LYS A 526 26.23 -12.03 -17.66
CA LYS A 526 26.70 -10.63 -17.78
C LYS A 526 25.57 -9.62 -18.03
N GLY A 527 24.45 -10.08 -18.60
CA GLY A 527 23.24 -9.29 -18.84
C GLY A 527 22.36 -9.08 -17.60
N LEU A 528 22.67 -9.72 -16.46
CA LEU A 528 21.82 -9.67 -15.27
C LEU A 528 21.80 -8.27 -14.67
N VAL A 529 20.61 -7.67 -14.61
CA VAL A 529 20.34 -6.33 -14.08
C VAL A 529 19.80 -6.40 -12.66
N ARG A 530 18.97 -7.40 -12.36
CA ARG A 530 18.29 -7.59 -11.08
C ARG A 530 18.59 -8.98 -10.51
N LEU A 531 19.14 -9.01 -9.30
CA LEU A 531 19.36 -10.24 -8.54
C LEU A 531 18.70 -10.11 -7.16
N ASN A 532 17.75 -10.98 -6.87
CA ASN A 532 17.08 -11.05 -5.57
C ASN A 532 17.16 -12.46 -5.00
N LEU A 533 17.93 -12.62 -3.92
CA LEU A 533 18.19 -13.86 -3.20
C LEU A 533 17.71 -13.80 -1.74
N CYS A 534 16.99 -12.74 -1.35
CA CYS A 534 16.65 -12.46 0.05
C CYS A 534 15.95 -13.64 0.72
N ASN A 535 16.14 -13.79 2.04
CA ASN A 535 15.45 -14.76 2.87
C ASN A 535 15.65 -16.20 2.37
N ASN A 536 16.92 -16.62 2.37
CA ASN A 536 17.39 -17.97 2.05
C ASN A 536 18.51 -18.36 3.05
N SER A 537 19.26 -19.43 2.78
CA SER A 537 20.43 -19.84 3.55
C SER A 537 21.67 -19.95 2.66
N LEU A 538 21.79 -19.04 1.68
CA LEU A 538 22.87 -19.02 0.70
C LEU A 538 24.13 -18.36 1.27
N ARG A 539 25.29 -18.73 0.68
CA ARG A 539 26.60 -18.15 0.93
C ARG A 539 27.11 -17.43 -0.32
N LEU A 540 27.55 -16.18 -0.16
CA LEU A 540 28.07 -15.32 -1.23
C LEU A 540 29.49 -14.82 -0.95
N SER A 541 30.27 -14.66 -2.00
CA SER A 541 31.59 -14.05 -2.02
C SER A 541 31.73 -12.97 -3.12
N GLU A 542 32.79 -12.15 -3.05
CA GLU A 542 33.12 -11.13 -4.07
C GLU A 542 33.28 -11.76 -5.47
N ASP A 543 33.85 -12.97 -5.52
CA ASP A 543 34.12 -13.71 -6.75
C ASP A 543 32.83 -14.10 -7.51
N ASP A 544 31.72 -14.30 -6.79
CA ASP A 544 30.42 -14.66 -7.38
C ASP A 544 29.81 -13.47 -8.15
N LEU A 545 30.16 -12.25 -7.76
CA LEU A 545 29.65 -11.01 -8.34
C LEU A 545 30.62 -10.36 -9.34
N ALA A 546 31.85 -10.88 -9.45
CA ALA A 546 32.97 -10.23 -10.14
C ALA A 546 32.77 -9.99 -11.65
N ASN A 547 31.80 -10.66 -12.30
CA ASN A 547 31.52 -10.54 -13.74
C ASN A 547 30.14 -9.95 -14.08
N LEU A 548 29.34 -9.56 -13.08
CA LEU A 548 27.96 -9.08 -13.28
C LEU A 548 27.90 -7.58 -13.62
N SER A 549 28.54 -7.16 -14.71
CA SER A 549 28.74 -5.73 -15.04
C SER A 549 27.46 -4.91 -15.25
N SER A 550 26.33 -5.56 -15.56
CA SER A 550 25.04 -4.89 -15.84
C SER A 550 24.17 -4.70 -14.59
N LEU A 551 24.62 -5.19 -13.42
CA LEU A 551 23.82 -5.26 -12.21
C LEU A 551 23.48 -3.86 -11.67
N LYS A 552 22.20 -3.63 -11.39
CA LYS A 552 21.67 -2.36 -10.82
C LYS A 552 20.89 -2.56 -9.54
N TYR A 553 20.30 -3.73 -9.34
CA TYR A 553 19.53 -4.09 -8.15
C TYR A 553 20.10 -5.37 -7.56
N LEU A 554 20.52 -5.29 -6.29
CA LEU A 554 21.01 -6.44 -5.53
C LEU A 554 20.31 -6.51 -4.18
N GLU A 555 19.56 -7.57 -3.97
CA GLU A 555 18.87 -7.89 -2.72
C GLU A 555 19.32 -9.27 -2.25
N ILE A 556 20.01 -9.32 -1.13
CA ILE A 556 20.66 -10.50 -0.58
C ILE A 556 20.43 -10.63 0.93
N SER A 557 19.53 -9.82 1.49
CA SER A 557 19.20 -9.77 2.91
C SER A 557 18.79 -11.14 3.46
N TYR A 558 18.94 -11.34 4.78
CA TYR A 558 18.62 -12.60 5.45
C TYR A 558 19.35 -13.82 4.83
N ASN A 559 20.61 -13.63 4.41
CA ASN A 559 21.54 -14.71 4.01
C ASN A 559 22.86 -14.63 4.80
N SER A 560 23.73 -15.64 4.66
CA SER A 560 25.06 -15.66 5.28
C SER A 560 26.14 -15.21 4.29
N ILE A 561 26.60 -13.97 4.36
CA ILE A 561 27.50 -13.38 3.35
C ILE A 561 28.95 -13.29 3.86
N GLN A 562 29.93 -13.65 3.03
CA GLN A 562 31.36 -13.48 3.34
C GLN A 562 32.04 -12.54 2.32
N LEU A 563 31.64 -11.27 2.30
CA LEU A 563 32.23 -10.23 1.44
C LEU A 563 33.41 -9.53 2.14
N ASN A 564 34.59 -10.14 2.22
CA ASN A 564 35.78 -9.41 2.71
C ASN A 564 37.13 -10.16 2.55
N LYS A 565 37.50 -10.61 1.36
CA LYS A 565 38.85 -11.19 1.20
C LYS A 565 39.93 -10.15 0.95
N SER A 566 39.60 -8.99 0.36
CA SER A 566 40.63 -8.07 -0.16
C SER A 566 40.58 -6.65 0.38
N GLY A 567 39.43 -6.14 0.88
CA GLY A 567 39.28 -4.75 1.32
C GLY A 567 39.39 -3.68 0.21
N ASP A 568 39.98 -4.03 -0.94
CA ASP A 568 40.27 -3.19 -2.11
C ASP A 568 39.42 -3.57 -3.34
N TRP A 569 38.44 -4.46 -3.19
CA TRP A 569 37.57 -4.87 -4.28
C TRP A 569 36.76 -3.70 -4.86
N ILE A 570 36.78 -3.59 -6.18
CA ILE A 570 35.98 -2.64 -6.96
C ILE A 570 34.98 -3.46 -7.77
N PRO A 571 33.68 -3.42 -7.41
CA PRO A 571 32.64 -4.12 -8.16
C PRO A 571 32.60 -3.62 -9.62
N PRO A 572 32.35 -4.50 -10.60
CA PRO A 572 32.29 -4.14 -12.02
C PRO A 572 30.99 -3.41 -12.43
N PHE A 573 30.14 -3.05 -11.46
CA PHE A 573 28.79 -2.54 -11.66
C PHE A 573 28.51 -1.29 -10.82
N GLN A 574 27.39 -0.64 -11.11
CA GLN A 574 26.89 0.54 -10.40
C GLN A 574 25.45 0.29 -9.96
N LEU A 575 25.28 -0.03 -8.68
CA LEU A 575 23.97 -0.30 -8.10
C LEU A 575 23.17 1.00 -7.92
N ASN A 576 21.86 0.89 -8.17
CA ASN A 576 20.84 1.82 -7.75
C ASN A 576 20.31 1.44 -6.36
N THR A 577 20.05 0.14 -6.15
CA THR A 577 19.49 -0.42 -4.93
C THR A 577 20.39 -1.54 -4.40
N LEU A 578 20.75 -1.45 -3.12
CA LEU A 578 21.46 -2.49 -2.40
C LEU A 578 20.77 -2.78 -1.07
N TYR A 579 20.28 -4.01 -0.92
CA TYR A 579 19.70 -4.51 0.31
C TYR A 579 20.47 -5.75 0.76
N MET A 580 21.08 -5.65 1.94
CA MET A 580 21.89 -6.72 2.54
C MET A 580 21.70 -6.75 4.06
N GLY A 581 20.48 -6.43 4.50
CA GLY A 581 20.11 -6.46 5.91
C GLY A 581 20.12 -7.89 6.48
N PHE A 582 20.34 -8.03 7.79
CA PHE A 582 20.37 -9.33 8.48
C PHE A 582 21.46 -10.30 7.97
N CYS A 583 22.49 -9.78 7.30
CA CYS A 583 23.65 -10.54 6.85
C CYS A 583 24.84 -10.39 7.81
N GLN A 584 25.57 -11.47 8.08
CA GLN A 584 26.81 -11.42 8.87
C GLN A 584 27.98 -10.89 8.03
N ILE A 585 28.26 -9.59 8.04
CA ILE A 585 29.39 -9.01 7.28
C ILE A 585 30.71 -9.31 8.02
N LEU A 586 31.47 -10.34 7.62
CA LEU A 586 32.76 -10.66 8.27
C LEU A 586 33.97 -10.04 7.56
N PRO A 587 35.02 -9.58 8.28
CA PRO A 587 35.04 -9.21 9.69
C PRO A 587 34.30 -7.90 9.99
N VAL A 588 33.31 -8.00 10.89
CA VAL A 588 32.66 -6.90 11.64
C VAL A 588 33.77 -6.19 12.45
N PRO A 589 33.80 -4.83 12.53
CA PRO A 589 32.65 -3.93 12.62
C PRO A 589 32.60 -2.66 11.72
N HIS A 590 33.02 -2.71 10.46
CA HIS A 590 33.05 -1.50 9.59
C HIS A 590 32.09 -1.55 8.38
N PHE A 591 31.66 -0.39 7.88
CA PHE A 591 30.96 -0.22 6.61
C PHE A 591 31.81 -0.77 5.45
N PRO A 592 31.22 -1.51 4.50
CA PRO A 592 31.95 -2.04 3.37
C PRO A 592 32.60 -0.93 2.52
N LYS A 593 33.93 -0.97 2.38
CA LYS A 593 34.70 0.10 1.70
C LYS A 593 34.33 0.26 0.23
N TRP A 594 33.94 -0.83 -0.44
CA TRP A 594 33.58 -0.82 -1.86
C TRP A 594 32.34 0.04 -2.16
N LEU A 595 31.49 0.33 -1.16
CA LEU A 595 30.35 1.25 -1.30
C LEU A 595 30.78 2.65 -1.78
N ARG A 596 32.03 3.06 -1.51
CA ARG A 596 32.61 4.31 -2.03
C ARG A 596 32.63 4.40 -3.55
N THR A 597 32.61 3.25 -4.23
CA THR A 597 32.67 3.18 -5.69
C THR A 597 31.27 3.24 -6.34
N GLN A 598 30.20 3.13 -5.55
CA GLN A 598 28.81 3.06 -6.03
C GLN A 598 28.18 4.46 -6.12
N ASN A 599 28.48 5.18 -7.20
CA ASN A 599 28.06 6.57 -7.39
C ASN A 599 26.57 6.72 -7.74
N ALA A 600 25.97 5.67 -8.31
CA ALA A 600 24.56 5.62 -8.69
C ALA A 600 23.62 5.20 -7.54
N LEU A 601 24.17 4.84 -6.37
CA LEU A 601 23.41 4.27 -5.27
C LEU A 601 22.40 5.27 -4.70
N CYS A 602 21.12 4.91 -4.74
CA CYS A 602 20.01 5.69 -4.22
C CYS A 602 19.28 5.01 -3.06
N GLU A 603 19.34 3.69 -2.93
CA GLU A 603 18.71 2.94 -1.83
C GLU A 603 19.74 1.99 -1.19
N LEU A 604 19.84 2.05 0.13
CA LEU A 604 20.80 1.25 0.90
C LEU A 604 20.16 0.71 2.19
N ASP A 605 20.17 -0.62 2.35
CA ASP A 605 19.85 -1.30 3.59
C ASP A 605 21.04 -2.14 4.09
N LEU A 606 21.57 -1.74 5.25
CA LEU A 606 22.57 -2.47 6.04
C LEU A 606 22.05 -2.77 7.46
N SER A 607 20.74 -2.89 7.63
CA SER A 607 20.12 -3.15 8.93
C SER A 607 20.57 -4.50 9.48
N ASN A 608 20.82 -4.60 10.78
CA ASN A 608 21.24 -5.85 11.44
C ASN A 608 22.45 -6.55 10.80
N THR A 609 23.50 -5.79 10.50
CA THR A 609 24.75 -6.30 9.91
C THR A 609 25.92 -6.31 10.89
N GLY A 610 25.72 -5.79 12.10
CA GLY A 610 26.69 -5.78 13.19
C GLY A 610 27.65 -4.58 13.18
N ILE A 611 27.43 -3.58 12.32
CA ILE A 611 28.31 -2.40 12.19
C ILE A 611 28.44 -1.67 13.54
N GLU A 612 29.68 -1.37 13.94
CA GLU A 612 30.03 -0.71 15.22
C GLU A 612 31.02 0.44 14.97
N GLU A 613 30.64 1.38 14.11
CA GLU A 613 31.38 2.64 13.91
C GLU A 613 30.42 3.82 13.71
N THR A 614 30.93 5.01 13.43
CA THR A 614 30.11 6.19 13.10
C THR A 614 29.73 6.21 11.62
N ILE A 615 28.57 6.76 11.25
CA ILE A 615 28.19 6.94 9.84
C ILE A 615 29.27 7.77 9.11
N PRO A 616 29.90 7.25 8.05
CA PRO A 616 30.98 7.93 7.37
C PRO A 616 30.49 9.10 6.51
N ASN A 617 31.32 10.14 6.41
CA ASN A 617 31.03 11.33 5.58
C ASN A 617 31.10 11.07 4.06
N TRP A 618 31.77 10.00 3.64
CA TRP A 618 31.87 9.58 2.24
C TRP A 618 30.64 8.82 1.76
N LEU A 619 29.68 8.48 2.64
CA LEU A 619 28.45 7.82 2.24
C LEU A 619 27.68 8.68 1.24
N SER A 620 27.19 8.07 0.17
CA SER A 620 26.61 8.77 -0.98
C SER A 620 25.53 9.79 -0.56
N SER A 621 25.71 11.04 -0.97
CA SER A 621 24.69 12.09 -0.80
C SER A 621 23.53 11.97 -1.79
N ASN A 622 23.59 11.01 -2.73
CA ASN A 622 22.52 10.69 -3.66
C ASN A 622 21.42 9.79 -3.05
N LEU A 623 21.63 9.25 -1.86
CA LEU A 623 20.67 8.37 -1.18
C LEU A 623 19.30 9.05 -1.00
N ARG A 624 18.26 8.31 -1.38
CA ARG A 624 16.84 8.59 -1.12
C ARG A 624 16.33 7.76 0.06
N TYR A 625 16.85 6.55 0.24
CA TYR A 625 16.45 5.62 1.30
C TYR A 625 17.69 5.05 1.98
N LEU A 626 17.76 5.20 3.31
CA LEU A 626 18.85 4.68 4.12
C LEU A 626 18.30 3.94 5.34
N TYR A 627 18.53 2.63 5.38
CA TYR A 627 18.15 1.73 6.46
C TYR A 627 19.41 1.18 7.13
N LEU A 628 19.60 1.50 8.42
CA LEU A 628 20.74 1.07 9.23
C LEU A 628 20.27 0.56 10.59
N SER A 629 19.03 0.10 10.70
CA SER A 629 18.43 -0.28 11.98
C SER A 629 19.12 -1.49 12.59
N ASN A 630 18.99 -1.70 13.90
CA ASN A 630 19.48 -2.90 14.59
C ASN A 630 21.00 -3.13 14.47
N ASN A 631 21.81 -2.06 14.54
CA ASN A 631 23.27 -2.15 14.54
C ASN A 631 23.83 -1.61 15.88
N LYS A 632 25.16 -1.40 15.95
CA LYS A 632 25.82 -0.77 17.10
C LYS A 632 26.46 0.56 16.71
N ILE A 633 25.85 1.27 15.75
CA ILE A 633 26.40 2.52 15.21
C ILE A 633 26.40 3.58 16.31
N THR A 634 27.52 4.29 16.44
CA THR A 634 27.73 5.32 17.47
C THR A 634 27.83 6.71 16.86
N GLY A 635 27.96 7.73 17.72
CA GLY A 635 28.13 9.13 17.32
C GLY A 635 26.82 9.92 17.27
N LYS A 636 26.84 11.06 16.57
CA LYS A 636 25.67 11.94 16.39
C LYS A 636 24.90 11.54 15.13
N VAL A 637 23.60 11.85 15.12
CA VAL A 637 22.77 11.70 13.91
C VAL A 637 23.35 12.57 12.79
N PRO A 638 23.54 12.03 11.57
CA PRO A 638 24.16 12.75 10.47
C PRO A 638 23.32 13.97 10.05
N GLN A 639 24.02 15.03 9.62
CA GLN A 639 23.41 16.34 9.39
C GLN A 639 23.26 16.72 7.91
N PHE A 640 23.59 15.89 6.93
CA PHE A 640 23.48 16.32 5.53
C PHE A 640 23.20 15.18 4.55
N PHE A 641 21.93 15.05 4.16
CA PHE A 641 21.49 14.20 3.05
C PHE A 641 20.34 14.91 2.30
N PRO A 642 20.64 15.74 1.28
CA PRO A 642 19.66 16.65 0.70
C PRO A 642 18.57 15.95 -0.12
N LYS A 643 18.83 14.72 -0.61
CA LYS A 643 17.89 13.92 -1.40
C LYS A 643 17.14 12.87 -0.59
N LEU A 644 17.44 12.73 0.71
CA LEU A 644 16.91 11.66 1.54
C LEU A 644 15.42 11.87 1.80
N LYS A 645 14.67 10.81 1.55
CA LYS A 645 13.26 10.69 1.90
C LYS A 645 13.13 9.89 3.19
N TYR A 646 13.79 8.73 3.29
CA TYR A 646 13.63 7.81 4.42
C TYR A 646 14.98 7.64 5.14
N LEU A 647 14.97 7.86 6.46
CA LEU A 647 16.12 7.65 7.34
C LEU A 647 15.71 6.77 8.53
N ILE A 648 16.10 5.50 8.48
CA ILE A 648 15.75 4.51 9.50
C ILE A 648 17.03 4.08 10.23
N LEU A 649 17.21 4.60 11.45
CA LEU A 649 18.39 4.39 12.31
C LEU A 649 18.03 3.74 13.64
N SER A 650 16.85 3.13 13.74
CA SER A 650 16.34 2.56 14.98
C SER A 650 17.22 1.47 15.56
N ASN A 651 17.20 1.30 16.88
CA ASN A 651 17.95 0.28 17.62
C ASN A 651 19.47 0.34 17.32
N ASN A 652 20.09 1.43 17.76
CA ASN A 652 21.53 1.72 17.62
C ASN A 652 22.07 2.40 18.90
N SER A 653 23.27 2.97 18.85
CA SER A 653 23.91 3.68 19.96
C SER A 653 24.15 5.18 19.66
N PHE A 654 23.29 5.81 18.86
CA PHE A 654 23.36 7.26 18.62
C PHE A 654 23.12 8.04 19.91
N SER A 655 23.90 9.11 20.12
CA SER A 655 23.82 9.93 21.33
C SER A 655 23.96 11.44 21.05
N GLY A 656 23.66 12.25 22.06
CA GLY A 656 23.60 13.71 21.95
C GLY A 656 22.23 14.19 21.46
N ASP A 657 22.17 15.48 21.09
CA ASP A 657 20.90 16.13 20.73
C ASP A 657 20.46 15.83 19.29
N LEU A 658 19.16 15.92 19.05
CA LEU A 658 18.55 15.87 17.72
C LEU A 658 19.08 17.02 16.80
N PRO A 659 19.30 16.77 15.50
CA PRO A 659 19.71 17.81 14.56
C PRO A 659 18.82 19.07 14.56
N PRO A 660 19.34 20.26 14.92
CA PRO A 660 18.51 21.45 15.15
C PRO A 660 17.98 22.12 13.87
N ARG A 661 18.44 21.70 12.69
CA ARG A 661 18.10 22.28 11.38
C ARG A 661 17.65 21.23 10.36
N ILE A 662 16.93 20.20 10.82
CA ILE A 662 16.55 19.04 9.99
C ILE A 662 15.85 19.43 8.68
N SER A 663 14.96 20.42 8.73
CA SER A 663 14.21 20.93 7.57
C SER A 663 15.09 21.59 6.51
N ASN A 664 16.28 22.07 6.89
CA ASN A 664 17.24 22.66 5.95
C ASN A 664 18.19 21.59 5.38
N THR A 665 18.58 20.62 6.21
CA THR A 665 19.59 19.62 5.87
C THR A 665 19.04 18.41 5.15
N MET A 666 17.78 18.06 5.41
CA MET A 666 17.04 16.96 4.78
C MET A 666 15.64 17.46 4.37
N PRO A 667 15.56 18.38 3.39
CA PRO A 667 14.31 19.07 3.05
C PRO A 667 13.26 18.16 2.42
N ARG A 668 13.63 16.95 1.97
CA ARG A 668 12.75 15.96 1.32
C ARG A 668 12.34 14.81 2.24
N LEU A 669 12.68 14.89 3.53
CA LEU A 669 12.46 13.82 4.50
C LEU A 669 10.96 13.57 4.69
N GLN A 670 10.56 12.32 4.46
CA GLN A 670 9.21 11.80 4.64
C GLN A 670 9.12 10.92 5.88
N TRP A 671 10.11 10.05 6.10
CA TRP A 671 10.14 9.14 7.25
C TRP A 671 11.46 9.26 7.99
N LEU A 672 11.35 9.47 9.31
CA LEU A 672 12.48 9.51 10.22
C LEU A 672 12.22 8.59 11.41
N ASP A 673 13.02 7.54 11.52
CA ASP A 673 13.02 6.64 12.66
C ASP A 673 14.37 6.66 13.36
N LEU A 674 14.38 7.24 14.57
CA LEU A 674 15.52 7.28 15.49
C LEU A 674 15.20 6.54 16.79
N SER A 675 14.20 5.68 16.79
CA SER A 675 13.77 4.96 17.99
C SER A 675 14.86 4.07 18.57
N MET A 676 14.77 3.72 19.85
CA MET A 676 15.70 2.80 20.53
C MET A 676 17.17 3.25 20.40
N ASN A 677 17.46 4.48 20.81
CA ASN A 677 18.79 5.06 20.81
C ASN A 677 19.06 5.78 22.15
N ASN A 678 20.22 6.44 22.29
CA ASN A 678 20.59 7.18 23.49
C ASN A 678 20.56 8.71 23.27
N LEU A 679 19.61 9.20 22.46
CA LEU A 679 19.47 10.62 22.14
C LEU A 679 18.91 11.41 23.33
N SER A 680 19.38 12.64 23.51
CA SER A 680 19.02 13.52 24.62
C SER A 680 18.54 14.90 24.15
N GLY A 681 18.30 15.81 25.08
CA GLY A 681 17.87 17.17 24.77
C GLY A 681 16.38 17.26 24.43
N GLY A 682 15.94 18.43 23.95
CA GLY A 682 14.56 18.67 23.53
C GLY A 682 14.36 18.48 22.03
N ILE A 683 13.12 18.26 21.60
CA ILE A 683 12.75 18.12 20.19
C ILE A 683 12.77 19.50 19.51
N PRO A 684 13.67 19.77 18.54
CA PRO A 684 13.80 21.08 17.92
C PRO A 684 12.58 21.48 17.09
N PHE A 685 12.25 22.78 17.05
CA PHE A 685 11.12 23.30 16.26
C PHE A 685 11.29 23.15 14.73
N SER A 686 12.50 22.83 14.23
CA SER A 686 12.72 22.57 12.81
C SER A 686 11.94 21.36 12.30
N TYR A 687 11.63 20.39 13.18
CA TYR A 687 10.87 19.19 12.82
C TYR A 687 9.42 19.54 12.42
N CYS A 688 8.80 20.53 13.08
CA CYS A 688 7.49 21.07 12.69
C CYS A 688 7.49 21.75 11.31
N ARG A 689 8.67 22.10 10.75
CA ARG A 689 8.80 22.83 9.47
C ARG A 689 9.12 21.92 8.29
N SER A 690 9.28 20.62 8.52
CA SER A 690 9.53 19.66 7.44
C SER A 690 8.24 19.41 6.65
N ARG A 691 8.11 20.02 5.46
CA ARG A 691 6.88 20.01 4.64
C ARG A 691 6.43 18.60 4.23
N TYR A 692 7.37 17.69 4.02
CA TYR A 692 7.08 16.34 3.52
C TYR A 692 7.06 15.27 4.60
N LEU A 693 7.27 15.62 5.88
CA LEU A 693 7.40 14.64 6.96
C LEU A 693 6.03 13.99 7.24
N GLU A 694 5.97 12.68 7.01
CA GLU A 694 4.82 11.81 7.22
C GLU A 694 4.95 10.99 8.50
N GLY A 695 6.16 10.54 8.85
CA GLY A 695 6.40 9.75 10.06
C GLY A 695 7.60 10.25 10.86
N LEU A 696 7.38 10.49 12.15
CA LEU A 696 8.41 10.86 13.12
C LEU A 696 8.41 9.90 14.31
N LEU A 697 9.43 9.03 14.37
CA LEU A 697 9.60 8.03 15.41
C LEU A 697 10.86 8.32 16.23
N LEU A 698 10.66 8.64 17.49
CA LEU A 698 11.70 9.02 18.45
C LEU A 698 11.58 8.21 19.74
N SER A 699 10.87 7.08 19.71
CA SER A 699 10.57 6.28 20.90
C SER A 699 11.80 5.65 21.54
N GLU A 700 11.70 5.28 22.81
CA GLU A 700 12.77 4.58 23.54
C GLU A 700 14.11 5.33 23.48
N ASN A 701 14.09 6.61 23.85
CA ASN A 701 15.26 7.50 23.92
C ASN A 701 15.31 8.24 25.27
N ASN A 702 16.23 9.18 25.43
CA ASN A 702 16.41 10.00 26.63
C ASN A 702 15.98 11.47 26.41
N LEU A 703 15.02 11.72 25.50
CA LEU A 703 14.55 13.06 25.17
C LEU A 703 13.79 13.69 26.33
N SER A 704 13.94 15.00 26.48
CA SER A 704 13.39 15.79 27.60
C SER A 704 12.72 17.07 27.09
N GLY A 705 12.16 17.89 27.99
CA GLY A 705 11.37 19.06 27.61
C GLY A 705 9.94 18.68 27.21
N GLY A 706 9.21 19.58 26.55
CA GLY A 706 7.83 19.35 26.14
C GLY A 706 7.69 18.91 24.68
N VAL A 707 6.51 18.39 24.34
CA VAL A 707 6.12 18.17 22.94
C VAL A 707 6.13 19.53 22.20
N PRO A 708 6.73 19.64 21.01
CA PRO A 708 6.83 20.91 20.29
C PRO A 708 5.46 21.56 20.04
N ASN A 709 5.33 22.86 20.37
CA ASN A 709 4.12 23.63 20.12
C ASN A 709 4.21 24.47 18.83
N CYS A 710 4.56 23.87 17.70
CA CYS A 710 4.82 24.59 16.43
C CYS A 710 4.24 23.98 15.16
N TRP A 711 3.44 22.91 15.29
CA TRP A 711 2.85 22.23 14.13
C TRP A 711 1.88 23.16 13.38
N LYS A 712 1.91 23.13 12.05
CA LYS A 712 1.11 24.00 11.18
C LYS A 712 0.17 23.18 10.30
N ASN A 713 -0.94 23.80 9.91
CA ASN A 713 -1.88 23.25 8.93
C ASN A 713 -1.62 23.90 7.56
N PRO A 714 -1.46 23.14 6.45
CA PRO A 714 -1.48 21.68 6.37
C PRO A 714 -0.16 21.05 6.86
N SER A 715 -0.31 19.89 7.51
CA SER A 715 0.77 18.96 7.83
C SER A 715 0.49 17.65 7.10
N ASN A 716 1.55 16.97 6.67
CA ASN A 716 1.45 15.62 6.07
C ASN A 716 1.71 14.52 7.11
N LEU A 717 1.89 14.87 8.38
CA LEU A 717 2.25 13.91 9.43
C LEU A 717 1.09 12.93 9.64
N LEU A 718 1.37 11.66 9.39
CA LEU A 718 0.49 10.51 9.60
C LEU A 718 0.81 9.85 10.94
N LEU A 719 2.07 9.86 11.36
CA LEU A 719 2.53 9.19 12.56
C LEU A 719 3.48 10.03 13.41
N LEU A 720 3.18 10.09 14.71
CA LEU A 720 4.04 10.68 15.72
C LEU A 720 4.23 9.72 16.90
N ASP A 721 5.42 9.12 17.01
CA ASP A 721 5.79 8.26 18.14
C ASP A 721 6.92 8.89 18.97
N LEU A 722 6.55 9.34 20.17
CA LEU A 722 7.45 9.91 21.17
C LEU A 722 7.49 9.07 22.45
N SER A 723 7.04 7.81 22.39
CA SER A 723 6.88 6.95 23.56
C SER A 723 8.20 6.63 24.27
N SER A 724 8.15 6.28 25.55
CA SER A 724 9.31 5.87 26.35
C SER A 724 10.46 6.89 26.33
N ASN A 725 10.16 8.12 26.73
CA ASN A 725 11.11 9.23 26.85
C ASN A 725 10.94 9.94 28.22
N LYS A 726 11.57 11.10 28.43
CA LYS A 726 11.46 11.94 29.63
C LYS A 726 10.70 13.25 29.36
N LEU A 727 9.73 13.22 28.45
CA LEU A 727 8.95 14.41 28.09
C LEU A 727 8.04 14.85 29.24
N VAL A 728 7.85 16.16 29.39
CA VAL A 728 7.07 16.82 30.44
C VAL A 728 6.09 17.83 29.85
N GLY A 729 5.18 18.36 30.68
CA GLY A 729 4.12 19.29 30.21
C GLY A 729 2.92 18.55 29.63
N GLY A 730 2.03 19.25 28.94
CA GLY A 730 0.83 18.66 28.32
C GLY A 730 0.95 18.51 26.80
N ILE A 731 -0.08 17.95 26.19
CA ILE A 731 -0.23 17.90 24.73
C ILE A 731 -0.56 19.33 24.25
N PRO A 732 0.30 19.96 23.42
CA PRO A 732 0.11 21.36 23.03
C PRO A 732 -0.93 21.53 21.93
N ASP A 733 -1.59 22.70 21.90
CA ASP A 733 -2.69 22.98 20.96
C ASP A 733 -2.32 22.82 19.49
N SER A 734 -1.05 23.07 19.12
CA SER A 734 -0.62 22.90 17.73
C SER A 734 -0.70 21.46 17.22
N VAL A 735 -0.69 20.43 18.08
CA VAL A 735 -0.91 19.03 17.66
C VAL A 735 -2.23 18.88 16.90
N CYS A 736 -3.20 19.75 17.19
CA CYS A 736 -4.50 19.77 16.55
C CYS A 736 -4.48 20.30 15.10
N ASN A 737 -3.35 20.84 14.65
CA ASN A 737 -3.10 21.15 13.24
C ASN A 737 -2.68 19.92 12.42
N LEU A 738 -2.44 18.77 13.06
CA LEU A 738 -2.09 17.50 12.41
C LEU A 738 -3.38 16.75 12.03
N GLN A 739 -4.14 17.29 11.07
CA GLN A 739 -5.44 16.74 10.67
C GLN A 739 -5.34 15.39 9.95
N THR A 740 -4.18 15.10 9.35
CA THR A 740 -3.87 13.82 8.70
C THR A 740 -3.32 12.77 9.66
N LEU A 741 -3.21 13.07 10.96
CA LEU A 741 -2.57 12.17 11.92
C LEU A 741 -3.43 10.92 12.13
N GLU A 742 -2.86 9.77 11.80
CA GLU A 742 -3.47 8.45 11.97
C GLU A 742 -3.04 7.82 13.31
N SER A 743 -1.82 8.08 13.77
CA SER A 743 -1.25 7.41 14.94
C SER A 743 -0.46 8.35 15.85
N LEU A 744 -0.86 8.42 17.12
CA LEU A 744 -0.23 9.23 18.16
C LEU A 744 0.16 8.37 19.37
N HIS A 745 1.48 8.24 19.58
CA HIS A 745 2.05 7.47 20.69
C HIS A 745 2.86 8.37 21.62
N LEU A 746 2.38 8.55 22.84
CA LEU A 746 3.01 9.35 23.90
C LEU A 746 3.29 8.54 25.18
N ARG A 747 3.12 7.21 25.11
CA ARG A 747 3.22 6.28 26.24
C ARG A 747 4.53 6.45 27.03
N ARG A 748 4.53 6.16 28.33
CA ARG A 748 5.76 6.07 29.17
C ARG A 748 6.58 7.37 29.09
N ASN A 749 5.95 8.48 29.42
CA ASN A 749 6.59 9.78 29.59
C ASN A 749 6.18 10.37 30.95
N ASN A 750 6.53 11.64 31.20
CA ASN A 750 6.11 12.38 32.39
C ASN A 750 5.14 13.52 32.02
N LEU A 751 4.29 13.29 31.00
CA LEU A 751 3.30 14.26 30.53
C LEU A 751 2.16 14.41 31.54
N SER A 752 1.50 15.55 31.57
CA SER A 752 0.48 15.92 32.54
C SER A 752 -0.57 16.86 31.97
N GLY A 753 -1.60 17.19 32.75
CA GLY A 753 -2.72 18.02 32.31
C GLY A 753 -3.86 17.18 31.70
N PRO A 754 -4.92 17.83 31.19
CA PRO A 754 -6.04 17.14 30.54
C PRO A 754 -5.75 16.79 29.07
N ILE A 755 -6.54 15.89 28.49
CA ILE A 755 -6.57 15.68 27.04
C ILE A 755 -7.16 16.95 26.38
N PRO A 756 -6.42 17.65 25.50
CA PRO A 756 -6.87 18.93 24.96
C PRO A 756 -8.08 18.74 24.02
N LEU A 757 -9.07 19.62 24.14
CA LEU A 757 -10.31 19.60 23.35
C LEU A 757 -10.04 19.65 21.84
N CYS A 758 -8.95 20.29 21.43
CA CYS A 758 -8.65 20.46 20.02
C CYS A 758 -8.28 19.15 19.30
N LEU A 759 -7.93 18.07 20.02
CA LEU A 759 -7.70 16.75 19.41
C LEU A 759 -8.97 16.19 18.74
N LYS A 760 -10.14 16.74 19.06
CA LYS A 760 -11.39 16.52 18.30
C LYS A 760 -11.23 16.73 16.79
N SER A 761 -10.29 17.58 16.36
CA SER A 761 -10.04 17.89 14.95
C SER A 761 -9.17 16.85 14.22
N CYS A 762 -8.52 15.92 14.92
CA CYS A 762 -7.70 14.85 14.32
C CYS A 762 -8.56 13.64 13.96
N THR A 763 -9.51 13.81 13.05
CA THR A 763 -10.56 12.82 12.75
C THR A 763 -10.03 11.51 12.17
N GLU A 764 -8.87 11.53 11.53
CA GLU A 764 -8.21 10.36 10.92
C GLU A 764 -7.50 9.44 11.94
N LEU A 765 -7.53 9.77 13.24
CA LEU A 765 -6.88 8.97 14.28
C LEU A 765 -7.42 7.54 14.33
N VAL A 766 -6.50 6.60 14.15
CA VAL A 766 -6.68 5.14 14.28
C VAL A 766 -6.13 4.66 15.63
N THR A 767 -5.01 5.23 16.07
CA THR A 767 -4.33 4.82 17.31
C THR A 767 -4.04 6.03 18.20
N LEU A 768 -4.47 5.96 19.45
CA LEU A 768 -4.16 6.92 20.50
C LEU A 768 -3.64 6.21 21.76
N ASP A 769 -2.32 6.24 21.99
CA ASP A 769 -1.67 5.68 23.19
C ASP A 769 -1.08 6.79 24.07
N LEU A 770 -1.74 7.06 25.19
CA LEU A 770 -1.33 8.02 26.22
C LEU A 770 -0.89 7.32 27.52
N GLY A 771 -0.70 6.00 27.51
CA GLY A 771 -0.50 5.20 28.71
C GLY A 771 0.77 5.56 29.50
N HIS A 772 0.83 5.25 30.80
CA HIS A 772 1.99 5.47 31.65
C HIS A 772 2.48 6.94 31.64
N ASN A 773 1.59 7.85 32.01
CA ASN A 773 1.85 9.30 32.13
C ASN A 773 1.17 9.84 33.41
N ASN A 774 1.10 11.16 33.57
CA ASN A 774 0.42 11.85 34.66
C ASN A 774 -0.79 12.67 34.17
N PHE A 775 -1.49 12.22 33.13
CA PHE A 775 -2.68 12.92 32.64
C PHE A 775 -3.80 12.89 33.69
N ILE A 776 -4.56 13.99 33.79
CA ILE A 776 -5.60 14.21 34.80
C ILE A 776 -6.93 14.62 34.15
N GLY A 777 -7.98 14.72 34.96
CA GLY A 777 -9.31 15.16 34.53
C GLY A 777 -10.16 14.01 34.00
N ASN A 778 -11.30 14.34 33.41
CA ASN A 778 -12.23 13.34 32.90
C ASN A 778 -11.87 12.90 31.48
N ILE A 779 -12.17 11.64 31.13
CA ILE A 779 -12.07 11.17 29.75
C ILE A 779 -13.17 11.89 28.92
N PRO A 780 -12.81 12.66 27.88
CA PRO A 780 -13.80 13.47 27.17
C PRO A 780 -14.77 12.66 26.31
N THR A 781 -16.04 13.06 26.27
CA THR A 781 -17.09 12.38 25.46
C THR A 781 -16.85 12.52 23.97
N TRP A 782 -16.25 13.64 23.53
CA TRP A 782 -16.00 13.91 22.11
C TRP A 782 -15.10 12.87 21.44
N ILE A 783 -14.33 12.07 22.20
CA ILE A 783 -13.56 10.95 21.66
C ILE A 783 -14.49 9.98 20.94
N GLY A 784 -15.58 9.57 21.59
CA GLY A 784 -16.58 8.67 21.01
C GLY A 784 -17.45 9.32 19.93
N GLU A 785 -17.53 10.65 19.90
CA GLU A 785 -18.36 11.40 18.93
C GLU A 785 -17.61 11.76 17.65
N SER A 786 -16.28 11.94 17.71
CA SER A 786 -15.50 12.57 16.63
C SER A 786 -14.39 11.70 16.05
N LEU A 787 -13.79 10.80 16.85
CA LEU A 787 -12.65 9.98 16.41
C LEU A 787 -13.11 8.61 15.88
N LEU A 788 -13.99 8.60 14.89
CA LEU A 788 -14.76 7.42 14.48
C LEU A 788 -13.91 6.29 13.86
N TYR A 789 -12.68 6.59 13.43
CA TYR A 789 -11.73 5.62 12.88
C TYR A 789 -10.86 4.91 13.92
N LEU A 790 -10.97 5.27 15.21
CA LEU A 790 -10.16 4.68 16.27
C LEU A 790 -10.33 3.16 16.33
N LYS A 791 -9.19 2.47 16.28
CA LYS A 791 -9.04 1.03 16.53
C LYS A 791 -8.44 0.77 17.91
N THR A 792 -7.54 1.64 18.35
CA THR A 792 -6.80 1.47 19.61
C THR A 792 -6.86 2.74 20.44
N LEU A 793 -7.36 2.61 21.67
CA LEU A 793 -7.38 3.68 22.66
C LEU A 793 -6.81 3.17 23.99
N SER A 794 -5.60 3.64 24.35
CA SER A 794 -4.94 3.30 25.61
C SER A 794 -4.68 4.54 26.46
N LEU A 795 -5.26 4.56 27.65
CA LEU A 795 -5.09 5.59 28.69
C LEU A 795 -4.53 5.01 30.00
N ARG A 796 -4.02 3.77 29.95
CA ARG A 796 -3.56 3.01 31.11
C ARG A 796 -2.59 3.78 32.00
N SER A 797 -2.59 3.56 33.31
CA SER A 797 -1.58 4.11 34.23
C SER A 797 -1.45 5.63 34.12
N ASN A 798 -2.56 6.33 34.39
CA ASN A 798 -2.66 7.78 34.47
C ASN A 798 -3.46 8.16 35.74
N ALA A 799 -3.86 9.43 35.87
CA ALA A 799 -4.67 9.94 36.98
C ALA A 799 -6.05 10.43 36.49
N PHE A 800 -6.63 9.80 35.48
CA PHE A 800 -7.97 10.14 34.98
C PHE A 800 -9.05 9.86 36.03
N THR A 801 -10.04 10.75 36.11
CA THR A 801 -11.13 10.73 37.08
C THR A 801 -12.51 10.71 36.40
N GLY A 802 -13.58 10.64 37.20
CA GLY A 802 -14.95 10.70 36.69
C GLY A 802 -15.43 9.37 36.09
N SER A 803 -16.57 9.42 35.39
CA SER A 803 -17.18 8.24 34.78
C SER A 803 -16.62 7.95 33.39
N ILE A 804 -16.65 6.67 33.00
CA ILE A 804 -16.33 6.25 31.63
C ILE A 804 -17.39 6.82 30.66
N PRO A 805 -16.99 7.58 29.62
CA PRO A 805 -17.93 8.16 28.67
C PRO A 805 -18.55 7.11 27.74
N GLN A 806 -19.61 7.52 27.04
CA GLN A 806 -20.19 6.71 25.97
C GLN A 806 -19.23 6.64 24.78
N LEU A 807 -18.82 5.42 24.38
CA LEU A 807 -17.87 5.19 23.27
C LEU A 807 -18.45 4.30 22.17
N SER A 808 -19.72 3.87 22.27
CA SER A 808 -20.31 2.87 21.38
C SER A 808 -20.38 3.24 19.89
N SER A 809 -20.20 4.52 19.56
CA SER A 809 -20.12 5.02 18.18
C SER A 809 -18.79 4.69 17.49
N LEU A 810 -17.76 4.25 18.22
CA LEU A 810 -16.47 3.81 17.66
C LEU A 810 -16.58 2.42 17.05
N ALA A 811 -17.13 2.34 15.83
CA ALA A 811 -17.42 1.07 15.16
C ALA A 811 -16.18 0.22 14.88
N SER A 812 -15.02 0.85 14.71
CA SER A 812 -13.73 0.22 14.41
C SER A 812 -12.91 -0.18 15.64
N LEU A 813 -13.38 0.15 16.86
CA LEU A 813 -12.61 -0.02 18.09
C LEU A 813 -12.38 -1.50 18.39
N ARG A 814 -11.12 -1.83 18.63
CA ARG A 814 -10.63 -3.19 18.89
C ARG A 814 -9.98 -3.30 20.25
N ILE A 815 -9.22 -2.27 20.65
CA ILE A 815 -8.46 -2.25 21.90
C ILE A 815 -8.89 -1.04 22.71
N LEU A 816 -9.38 -1.30 23.93
CA LEU A 816 -9.74 -0.29 24.92
C LEU A 816 -9.03 -0.60 26.24
N ASP A 817 -8.08 0.23 26.64
CA ASP A 817 -7.31 0.04 27.87
C ASP A 817 -7.33 1.31 28.73
N PHE A 818 -8.18 1.31 29.76
CA PHE A 818 -8.31 2.38 30.76
C PHE A 818 -7.80 1.96 32.15
N SER A 819 -7.04 0.87 32.20
CA SER A 819 -6.60 0.28 33.46
C SER A 819 -5.69 1.20 34.29
N ASN A 820 -5.64 0.99 35.60
CA ASN A 820 -4.77 1.73 36.51
C ASN A 820 -5.00 3.26 36.45
N ASN A 821 -6.22 3.69 36.73
CA ASN A 821 -6.64 5.09 36.80
C ASN A 821 -7.50 5.34 38.05
N ASN A 822 -8.09 6.52 38.16
CA ASN A 822 -9.00 6.90 39.24
C ASN A 822 -10.47 7.04 38.74
N LEU A 823 -10.86 6.20 37.76
CA LEU A 823 -12.19 6.21 37.15
C LEU A 823 -13.23 5.62 38.10
N SER A 824 -14.44 6.16 38.10
CA SER A 824 -15.54 5.79 39.00
C SER A 824 -16.86 5.64 38.24
N GLY A 825 -17.96 5.35 38.92
CA GLY A 825 -19.26 5.14 38.28
C GLY A 825 -19.43 3.73 37.73
N ILE A 826 -20.29 3.56 36.73
CA ILE A 826 -20.67 2.25 36.17
C ILE A 826 -20.02 1.98 34.83
N ILE A 827 -19.90 0.71 34.44
CA ILE A 827 -19.53 0.32 33.07
C ILE A 827 -20.73 0.59 32.14
N PRO A 828 -20.58 1.36 31.04
CA PRO A 828 -21.70 1.66 30.13
C PRO A 828 -22.24 0.40 29.43
N ARG A 829 -23.56 0.18 29.49
CA ARG A 829 -24.24 -0.95 28.81
C ARG A 829 -23.97 -0.99 27.30
N SER A 830 -23.86 0.17 26.71
CA SER A 830 -23.55 0.41 25.30
C SER A 830 -22.20 -0.13 24.84
N PHE A 831 -21.28 -0.50 25.73
CA PHE A 831 -20.04 -1.20 25.35
C PHE A 831 -20.35 -2.53 24.66
N GLY A 832 -21.51 -3.13 24.93
CA GLY A 832 -22.02 -4.26 24.16
C GLY A 832 -22.33 -3.98 22.67
N ASN A 833 -22.17 -2.73 22.21
CA ASN A 833 -22.47 -2.32 20.84
C ASN A 833 -21.24 -2.05 19.96
N PHE A 834 -20.02 -2.36 20.41
CA PHE A 834 -18.83 -2.22 19.58
C PHE A 834 -18.85 -3.19 18.39
N SER A 835 -19.12 -2.68 17.18
CA SER A 835 -19.30 -3.49 15.96
C SER A 835 -18.11 -4.39 15.64
N ALA A 836 -16.87 -3.86 15.71
CA ALA A 836 -15.66 -4.63 15.46
C ALA A 836 -15.41 -5.77 16.47
N LEU A 837 -16.02 -5.68 17.67
CA LEU A 837 -15.92 -6.70 18.71
C LEU A 837 -17.03 -7.77 18.66
N LYS A 838 -17.98 -7.65 17.72
CA LYS A 838 -19.10 -8.60 17.54
C LYS A 838 -18.83 -9.69 16.49
N GLY A 839 -17.93 -9.48 15.53
CA GLY A 839 -17.68 -10.38 14.41
C GLY A 839 -16.50 -11.34 14.61
N THR A 840 -16.50 -12.47 13.90
CA THR A 840 -15.27 -13.24 13.63
C THR A 840 -14.42 -12.47 12.63
N PRO A 841 -13.08 -12.42 12.78
CA PRO A 841 -12.22 -11.63 11.90
C PRO A 841 -12.44 -12.05 10.44
N THR A 842 -13.01 -11.17 9.63
CA THR A 842 -12.82 -11.23 8.19
C THR A 842 -11.39 -10.77 7.95
N TYR A 843 -10.55 -11.69 7.49
CA TYR A 843 -9.26 -11.35 6.91
C TYR A 843 -9.54 -10.51 5.66
N HIS A 844 -9.67 -9.19 5.84
CA HIS A 844 -9.35 -8.27 4.77
C HIS A 844 -7.83 -8.31 4.61
N CYS A 845 -7.35 -9.33 3.89
CA CYS A 845 -6.10 -9.20 3.15
C CYS A 845 -6.38 -8.24 2.00
N CYS A 846 -6.54 -6.96 2.33
CA CYS A 846 -6.21 -5.92 1.39
C CYS A 846 -4.70 -5.87 1.38
N TYR A 847 -4.13 -6.06 0.19
CA TYR A 847 -2.86 -5.49 -0.23
C TYR A 847 -2.58 -4.20 0.53
N PHE A 848 -1.77 -4.27 1.59
CA PHE A 848 -1.04 -3.09 1.97
C PHE A 848 -0.12 -2.83 0.80
N ASN A 849 -0.34 -1.73 0.09
CA ASN A 849 0.71 -1.12 -0.70
C ASN A 849 1.93 -1.04 0.22
N ASN A 850 2.95 -1.85 -0.07
CA ASN A 850 4.22 -1.99 0.66
C ASN A 850 5.08 -0.71 0.62
N ASN A 851 4.49 0.48 0.60
CA ASN A 851 5.19 1.75 0.48
C ASN A 851 5.32 2.53 1.81
N ARG A 852 4.69 2.07 2.91
CA ARG A 852 4.91 2.65 4.24
C ARG A 852 5.99 1.84 4.98
N PRO A 853 7.12 2.46 5.40
CA PRO A 853 8.26 1.76 6.01
C PRO A 853 8.04 1.43 7.50
N TYR A 854 6.81 1.58 8.02
CA TYR A 854 6.50 1.48 9.45
C TYR A 854 5.40 0.44 9.71
N GLU A 855 5.56 -0.28 10.82
CA GLU A 855 4.60 -1.23 11.37
C GLU A 855 3.92 -0.64 12.60
N GLU A 856 2.58 -0.66 12.68
CA GLU A 856 1.89 -0.12 13.86
C GLU A 856 2.26 -0.90 15.11
N VAL A 857 2.82 -0.19 16.10
CA VAL A 857 3.26 -0.74 17.38
C VAL A 857 2.14 -0.58 18.40
N MET A 858 1.85 -1.63 19.16
CA MET A 858 0.87 -1.60 20.25
C MET A 858 1.44 -2.26 21.49
N TRP A 859 1.27 -1.63 22.64
CA TRP A 859 1.65 -2.20 23.93
C TRP A 859 0.40 -2.68 24.67
N LEU A 860 0.25 -3.99 24.80
CA LEU A 860 -0.90 -4.61 25.41
C LEU A 860 -0.50 -5.33 26.69
N PHE A 861 -1.32 -5.22 27.73
CA PHE A 861 -1.16 -6.00 28.94
C PHE A 861 -1.99 -7.28 28.83
N VAL A 862 -1.34 -8.38 28.45
CA VAL A 862 -2.01 -9.68 28.24
C VAL A 862 -1.22 -10.74 28.99
N LYS A 863 -1.90 -11.73 29.58
CA LYS A 863 -1.25 -12.84 30.28
C LYS A 863 -0.37 -12.40 31.46
N GLY A 864 -0.75 -11.33 32.15
CA GLY A 864 -0.04 -10.80 33.31
C GLY A 864 1.27 -10.09 33.00
N SER A 865 1.59 -9.84 31.72
CA SER A 865 2.78 -9.12 31.27
C SER A 865 2.42 -8.08 30.22
N GLU A 866 3.23 -7.03 30.11
CA GLU A 866 3.11 -6.03 29.05
C GLU A 866 3.93 -6.47 27.84
N ILE A 867 3.29 -6.58 26.68
CA ILE A 867 3.86 -7.15 25.46
C ILE A 867 3.73 -6.11 24.34
N LYS A 868 4.80 -5.92 23.56
CA LYS A 868 4.85 -5.11 22.34
C LYS A 868 4.40 -5.96 21.16
N TYR A 869 3.40 -5.50 20.43
CA TYR A 869 2.86 -6.10 19.21
C TYR A 869 3.17 -5.20 18.01
N THR A 870 3.41 -5.80 16.83
CA THR A 870 3.54 -5.07 15.55
C THR A 870 2.61 -5.65 14.48
N THR A 871 2.24 -4.87 13.46
CA THR A 871 1.30 -5.31 12.40
C THR A 871 1.74 -6.48 11.53
N THR A 872 3.04 -6.80 11.45
CA THR A 872 3.56 -7.96 10.69
C THR A 872 3.64 -9.23 11.53
N SER A 873 3.55 -9.11 12.85
CA SER A 873 3.39 -10.27 13.74
C SER A 873 1.99 -10.86 13.58
N GLN A 874 1.81 -11.71 12.56
CA GLN A 874 0.67 -12.61 12.41
C GLN A 874 0.58 -13.52 13.65
N LEU A 875 -0.09 -13.07 14.73
CA LEU A 875 -0.57 -13.88 15.86
C LEU A 875 -1.52 -13.07 16.78
N SER A 876 -2.80 -13.09 16.41
CA SER A 876 -3.91 -13.48 17.28
C SER A 876 -4.17 -12.74 18.60
N ILE A 877 -4.14 -11.41 18.69
CA ILE A 877 -4.95 -10.68 19.68
C ILE A 877 -5.54 -9.42 19.03
N ASP A 878 -6.69 -9.59 18.37
CA ASP A 878 -7.31 -8.48 17.63
C ASP A 878 -8.31 -7.66 18.47
N THR A 879 -8.60 -8.06 19.72
CA THR A 879 -9.73 -7.51 20.51
C THR A 879 -9.54 -7.61 22.05
N LEU A 880 -9.52 -6.47 22.77
CA LEU A 880 -9.30 -6.41 24.23
C LEU A 880 -10.03 -5.25 24.91
N ILE A 881 -10.56 -5.50 26.11
CA ILE A 881 -11.06 -4.48 27.06
C ILE A 881 -10.39 -4.68 28.43
N ASP A 882 -9.58 -3.71 28.87
CA ASP A 882 -8.99 -3.67 30.22
C ASP A 882 -9.43 -2.40 30.96
N LEU A 883 -10.24 -2.58 32.01
CA LEU A 883 -10.72 -1.53 32.92
C LEU A 883 -10.21 -1.73 34.36
N SER A 884 -9.21 -2.60 34.54
CA SER A 884 -8.76 -3.02 35.87
C SER A 884 -8.13 -1.91 36.69
N ASN A 885 -8.08 -2.09 38.00
CA ASN A 885 -7.45 -1.16 38.94
C ASN A 885 -8.00 0.28 38.82
N ASN A 886 -9.30 0.40 39.03
CA ASN A 886 -10.06 1.65 39.05
C ASN A 886 -11.05 1.63 40.24
N TYR A 887 -11.97 2.58 40.29
CA TYR A 887 -13.04 2.69 41.28
C TYR A 887 -14.43 2.43 40.68
N LEU A 888 -14.50 1.58 39.65
CA LEU A 888 -15.78 1.24 39.00
C LEU A 888 -16.67 0.45 39.95
N SER A 889 -17.97 0.70 39.87
CA SER A 889 -19.00 0.18 40.78
C SER A 889 -20.25 -0.22 39.99
N GLY A 890 -21.26 -0.75 40.69
CA GLY A 890 -22.46 -1.28 40.05
C GLY A 890 -22.24 -2.67 39.43
N ASN A 891 -23.22 -3.13 38.66
CA ASN A 891 -23.21 -4.47 38.08
C ASN A 891 -22.41 -4.51 36.78
N ILE A 892 -21.85 -5.68 36.44
CA ILE A 892 -21.33 -5.94 35.09
C ILE A 892 -22.54 -5.96 34.12
N PRO A 893 -22.54 -5.17 33.03
CA PRO A 893 -23.65 -5.16 32.07
C PRO A 893 -23.83 -6.50 31.33
N GLU A 894 -25.08 -6.95 31.18
CA GLU A 894 -25.42 -8.15 30.37
C GLU A 894 -25.08 -7.93 28.89
N GLU A 895 -25.14 -6.69 28.40
CA GLU A 895 -24.85 -6.37 27.01
C GLU A 895 -23.41 -6.66 26.60
N LEU A 896 -22.45 -6.75 27.55
CA LEU A 896 -21.08 -7.17 27.24
C LEU A 896 -21.04 -8.57 26.60
N GLY A 897 -21.99 -9.46 26.94
CA GLY A 897 -22.12 -10.78 26.33
C GLY A 897 -22.31 -10.79 24.81
N ASN A 898 -22.72 -9.66 24.22
CA ASN A 898 -22.87 -9.49 22.77
C ASN A 898 -21.52 -9.40 22.03
N LEU A 899 -20.40 -9.22 22.74
CA LEU A 899 -19.08 -9.05 22.15
C LEU A 899 -18.44 -10.40 21.80
N HIS A 900 -19.04 -11.10 20.83
CA HIS A 900 -18.66 -12.47 20.45
C HIS A 900 -17.21 -12.62 19.98
N GLY A 901 -16.61 -11.55 19.46
CA GLY A 901 -15.24 -11.49 18.97
C GLY A 901 -14.20 -11.04 19.99
N LEU A 902 -14.58 -10.73 21.24
CA LEU A 902 -13.67 -10.28 22.30
C LEU A 902 -12.78 -11.43 22.80
N ARG A 903 -11.45 -11.21 22.85
CA ARG A 903 -10.48 -12.20 23.33
C ARG A 903 -10.01 -11.97 24.77
N SER A 904 -9.96 -10.74 25.25
CA SER A 904 -9.52 -10.43 26.61
C SER A 904 -10.41 -9.42 27.31
N LEU A 905 -10.88 -9.79 28.50
CA LEU A 905 -11.66 -8.94 29.39
C LEU A 905 -11.03 -8.92 30.79
N ASN A 906 -10.58 -7.76 31.22
CA ASN A 906 -10.02 -7.55 32.55
C ASN A 906 -10.76 -6.43 33.29
N LEU A 907 -11.50 -6.80 34.33
CA LEU A 907 -12.29 -5.89 35.19
C LEU A 907 -11.80 -5.93 36.65
N SER A 908 -10.64 -6.54 36.89
CA SER A 908 -10.14 -6.80 38.23
C SER A 908 -9.83 -5.53 39.03
N LYS A 909 -9.75 -5.64 40.37
CA LYS A 909 -9.42 -4.52 41.27
C LYS A 909 -10.34 -3.31 41.07
N ASN A 910 -11.64 -3.54 41.17
CA ASN A 910 -12.69 -2.52 41.14
C ASN A 910 -13.66 -2.77 42.33
N TYR A 911 -14.77 -2.05 42.38
CA TYR A 911 -15.84 -2.19 43.37
C TYR A 911 -17.13 -2.73 42.72
N LEU A 912 -17.01 -3.59 41.70
CA LEU A 912 -18.16 -4.16 41.00
C LEU A 912 -18.95 -5.09 41.94
N ILE A 913 -20.27 -5.01 41.84
CA ILE A 913 -21.24 -5.74 42.68
C ILE A 913 -22.19 -6.58 41.82
N GLY A 914 -23.13 -7.29 42.46
CA GLY A 914 -24.12 -8.11 41.75
C GLY A 914 -23.54 -9.46 41.32
N GLN A 915 -24.22 -10.13 40.39
CA GLN A 915 -23.82 -11.44 39.87
C GLN A 915 -22.96 -11.30 38.62
N ILE A 916 -22.18 -12.34 38.31
CA ILE A 916 -21.55 -12.47 36.99
C ILE A 916 -22.70 -12.72 35.98
N PRO A 917 -22.85 -11.89 34.93
CA PRO A 917 -23.92 -12.00 33.94
C PRO A 917 -23.99 -13.39 33.29
N ARG A 918 -25.21 -13.88 33.02
CA ARG A 918 -25.38 -15.17 32.34
C ARG A 918 -24.90 -15.10 30.89
N SER A 919 -25.09 -13.94 30.25
CA SER A 919 -24.68 -13.63 28.87
C SER A 919 -23.17 -13.71 28.61
N ILE A 920 -22.31 -13.91 29.63
CA ILE A 920 -20.86 -14.05 29.45
C ILE A 920 -20.49 -15.25 28.54
N ASP A 921 -21.39 -16.23 28.43
CA ASP A 921 -21.27 -17.37 27.51
C ASP A 921 -21.37 -16.97 26.01
N GLY A 922 -21.89 -15.78 25.73
CA GLY A 922 -21.89 -15.17 24.41
C GLY A 922 -20.49 -14.79 23.90
N MET A 923 -19.50 -14.56 24.77
CA MET A 923 -18.14 -14.18 24.39
C MET A 923 -17.31 -15.39 23.92
N LYS A 924 -17.72 -16.02 22.82
CA LYS A 924 -17.20 -17.32 22.37
C LYS A 924 -15.71 -17.35 22.03
N GLN A 925 -15.06 -16.22 21.78
CA GLN A 925 -13.64 -16.10 21.47
C GLN A 925 -12.76 -15.73 22.68
N LEU A 926 -13.33 -15.69 23.89
CA LEU A 926 -12.63 -15.21 25.07
C LEU A 926 -11.50 -16.16 25.51
N GLU A 927 -10.28 -15.61 25.63
CA GLU A 927 -9.06 -16.30 26.06
C GLU A 927 -8.66 -15.92 27.48
N VAL A 928 -8.91 -14.68 27.89
CA VAL A 928 -8.51 -14.15 29.20
C VAL A 928 -9.70 -13.46 29.88
N LEU A 929 -10.04 -13.92 31.09
CA LEU A 929 -11.05 -13.31 31.95
C LEU A 929 -10.50 -13.09 33.36
N ASP A 930 -10.35 -11.83 33.77
CA ASP A 930 -9.99 -11.47 35.14
C ASP A 930 -11.05 -10.57 35.79
N LEU A 931 -11.75 -11.12 36.77
CA LEU A 931 -12.77 -10.44 37.58
C LEU A 931 -12.35 -10.33 39.05
N SER A 932 -11.08 -10.62 39.36
CA SER A 932 -10.61 -10.72 40.74
C SER A 932 -10.64 -9.39 41.48
N ARG A 933 -10.68 -9.44 42.82
CA ARG A 933 -10.66 -8.26 43.70
C ARG A 933 -11.79 -7.29 43.36
N ASN A 934 -13.02 -7.81 43.39
CA ASN A 934 -14.26 -7.07 43.28
C ASN A 934 -15.19 -7.47 44.44
N ASN A 935 -16.45 -7.04 44.41
CA ASN A 935 -17.47 -7.41 45.40
C ASN A 935 -18.62 -8.21 44.74
N LEU A 936 -18.29 -9.03 43.73
CA LEU A 936 -19.24 -9.87 43.00
C LEU A 936 -19.78 -10.98 43.91
N SER A 937 -21.04 -11.35 43.71
CA SER A 937 -21.79 -12.29 44.57
C SER A 937 -22.63 -13.26 43.75
N GLY A 938 -23.21 -14.28 44.39
CA GLY A 938 -24.02 -15.30 43.72
C GLY A 938 -23.19 -16.42 43.09
N ALA A 939 -23.82 -17.23 42.25
CA ALA A 939 -23.20 -18.40 41.63
C ALA A 939 -22.37 -18.03 40.39
N ILE A 940 -21.32 -18.82 40.12
CA ILE A 940 -20.60 -18.76 38.84
C ILE A 940 -21.55 -19.33 37.76
N PRO A 941 -21.86 -18.58 36.68
CA PRO A 941 -22.76 -19.05 35.63
C PRO A 941 -22.25 -20.33 34.96
N SER A 942 -23.14 -21.29 34.73
CA SER A 942 -22.79 -22.57 34.07
C SER A 942 -22.25 -22.37 32.65
N GLY A 943 -22.71 -21.33 31.96
CA GLY A 943 -22.24 -20.95 30.62
C GLY A 943 -20.73 -20.65 30.56
N LEU A 944 -20.10 -20.24 31.66
CA LEU A 944 -18.64 -20.00 31.72
C LEU A 944 -17.84 -21.30 31.48
N ALA A 945 -18.42 -22.45 31.80
CA ALA A 945 -17.79 -23.76 31.55
C ALA A 945 -17.80 -24.18 30.08
N THR A 946 -18.46 -23.43 29.20
CA THR A 946 -18.58 -23.69 27.75
C THR A 946 -17.61 -22.87 26.89
N LEU A 947 -16.86 -21.94 27.49
CA LEU A 947 -15.89 -21.07 26.79
C LEU A 947 -14.58 -21.81 26.45
N ASN A 948 -14.57 -22.58 25.37
CA ASN A 948 -13.47 -23.50 25.02
C ASN A 948 -12.10 -22.84 24.76
N PHE A 949 -12.04 -21.53 24.49
CA PHE A 949 -10.79 -20.80 24.24
C PHE A 949 -10.17 -20.18 25.50
N LEU A 950 -10.88 -20.22 26.63
CA LEU A 950 -10.50 -19.52 27.85
C LEU A 950 -9.23 -20.14 28.49
N ASN A 951 -8.07 -19.56 28.25
CA ASN A 951 -6.79 -20.06 28.75
C ASN A 951 -6.41 -19.45 30.12
N GLN A 952 -6.97 -18.30 30.48
CA GLN A 952 -6.66 -17.64 31.75
C GLN A 952 -7.94 -17.15 32.43
N LEU A 953 -8.12 -17.56 33.68
CA LEU A 953 -9.24 -17.19 34.52
C LEU A 953 -8.75 -16.74 35.89
N ASN A 954 -9.33 -15.67 36.42
CA ASN A 954 -9.12 -15.26 37.82
C ASN A 954 -10.39 -14.65 38.40
N LEU A 955 -10.96 -15.32 39.42
CA LEU A 955 -12.20 -14.94 40.12
C LEU A 955 -11.95 -14.63 41.60
N SER A 956 -10.68 -14.58 42.01
CA SER A 956 -10.28 -14.51 43.41
C SER A 956 -10.71 -13.20 44.08
N TYR A 957 -10.85 -13.22 45.40
CA TYR A 957 -11.22 -12.08 46.24
C TYR A 957 -12.52 -11.42 45.77
N ASN A 958 -13.60 -12.19 45.80
CA ASN A 958 -14.98 -11.77 45.60
C ASN A 958 -15.86 -12.41 46.69
N ASN A 959 -17.19 -12.27 46.59
CA ASN A 959 -18.18 -12.89 47.46
C ASN A 959 -19.00 -13.99 46.74
N LEU A 960 -18.36 -14.72 45.81
CA LEU A 960 -19.02 -15.77 45.04
C LEU A 960 -19.37 -16.97 45.93
N SER A 961 -20.45 -17.67 45.58
CA SER A 961 -21.04 -18.73 46.39
C SER A 961 -21.58 -19.88 45.55
N GLY A 962 -21.76 -21.05 46.15
CA GLY A 962 -22.35 -22.20 45.48
C GLY A 962 -21.33 -23.10 44.77
N ARG A 963 -21.83 -24.06 44.00
CA ARG A 963 -21.01 -25.06 43.34
C ARG A 963 -20.32 -24.48 42.11
N ILE A 964 -19.02 -24.73 41.95
CA ILE A 964 -18.29 -24.43 40.70
C ILE A 964 -18.90 -25.30 39.59
N PRO A 965 -19.38 -24.72 38.47
CA PRO A 965 -19.96 -25.47 37.37
C PRO A 965 -18.99 -26.51 36.79
N THR A 966 -19.52 -27.70 36.50
CA THR A 966 -18.76 -28.78 35.84
C THR A 966 -18.87 -28.65 34.33
N GLY A 967 -17.75 -28.70 33.61
CA GLY A 967 -17.69 -28.74 32.15
C GLY A 967 -16.27 -29.03 31.66
N ASN A 968 -16.00 -28.76 30.38
CA ASN A 968 -14.70 -29.07 29.79
C ASN A 968 -13.63 -27.99 30.05
N GLN A 969 -14.04 -26.78 30.48
CA GLN A 969 -13.14 -25.66 30.67
C GLN A 969 -12.73 -25.43 32.13
N LEU A 970 -13.68 -25.17 33.05
CA LEU A 970 -13.37 -24.69 34.41
C LEU A 970 -12.55 -25.69 35.24
N GLN A 971 -12.66 -26.99 34.97
CA GLN A 971 -11.90 -28.04 35.64
C GLN A 971 -10.44 -28.12 35.17
N THR A 972 -10.07 -27.46 34.07
CA THR A 972 -8.67 -27.36 33.63
C THR A 972 -7.84 -26.41 34.48
N PHE A 973 -8.49 -25.46 35.18
CA PHE A 973 -7.83 -24.51 36.09
C PHE A 973 -7.59 -25.12 37.47
N THR A 974 -6.51 -25.87 37.61
CA THR A 974 -6.16 -26.58 38.86
C THR A 974 -5.50 -25.70 39.92
N ASP A 975 -5.08 -24.48 39.55
CA ASP A 975 -4.56 -23.51 40.51
C ASP A 975 -5.69 -22.96 41.39
N LEU A 976 -5.66 -23.31 42.69
CA LEU A 976 -6.64 -22.88 43.68
C LEU A 976 -6.64 -21.36 43.90
N SER A 977 -5.55 -20.67 43.53
CA SER A 977 -5.42 -19.22 43.65
C SER A 977 -6.49 -18.48 42.83
N VAL A 978 -6.96 -19.07 41.73
CA VAL A 978 -8.02 -18.56 40.84
C VAL A 978 -9.32 -18.28 41.59
N TYR A 979 -9.63 -19.07 42.63
CA TYR A 979 -10.89 -18.98 43.39
C TYR A 979 -10.70 -18.46 44.82
N ALA A 980 -9.45 -18.17 45.22
CA ALA A 980 -9.10 -17.77 46.58
C ALA A 980 -9.94 -16.57 47.06
N GLY A 981 -10.20 -16.47 48.37
CA GLY A 981 -10.97 -15.35 48.93
C GLY A 981 -12.49 -15.39 48.70
N ASN A 982 -13.04 -16.46 48.10
CA ASN A 982 -14.48 -16.71 48.00
C ASN A 982 -14.89 -17.83 48.98
N PRO A 983 -15.31 -17.52 50.22
CA PRO A 983 -15.48 -18.52 51.27
C PRO A 983 -16.62 -19.52 51.01
N ASN A 984 -17.61 -19.13 50.22
CA ASN A 984 -18.84 -19.90 49.98
C ASN A 984 -18.83 -20.71 48.67
N LEU A 985 -17.74 -20.68 47.90
CA LEU A 985 -17.55 -21.58 46.76
C LEU A 985 -17.21 -23.00 47.22
N CYS A 986 -17.72 -24.00 46.51
CA CYS A 986 -17.45 -25.42 46.76
C CYS A 986 -17.48 -26.24 45.44
N GLY A 987 -16.98 -27.47 45.49
CA GLY A 987 -16.92 -28.38 44.34
C GLY A 987 -15.61 -28.30 43.55
N PRO A 988 -15.29 -29.32 42.72
CA PRO A 988 -14.03 -29.37 41.97
C PRO A 988 -13.84 -28.14 41.07
N PRO A 989 -12.64 -27.53 41.01
CA PRO A 989 -11.34 -28.03 41.48
C PRO A 989 -11.03 -27.78 42.97
N LEU A 990 -11.90 -27.11 43.73
CA LEU A 990 -11.69 -26.89 45.16
C LEU A 990 -11.85 -28.21 45.94
N PRO A 991 -11.03 -28.46 46.98
CA PRO A 991 -11.15 -29.64 47.84
C PRO A 991 -12.41 -29.62 48.75
N LYS A 992 -13.11 -28.48 48.80
CA LYS A 992 -14.30 -28.28 49.62
C LYS A 992 -15.52 -28.92 48.94
N ASN A 993 -16.05 -30.01 49.52
CA ASN A 993 -17.26 -30.66 49.01
C ASN A 993 -18.52 -29.83 49.27
N CYS A 994 -19.39 -29.74 48.26
CA CYS A 994 -20.73 -29.18 48.43
C CYS A 994 -21.62 -30.23 49.10
N THR A 995 -21.83 -30.13 50.41
CA THR A 995 -22.80 -30.97 51.11
C THR A 995 -24.22 -30.55 50.72
N MET A 996 -24.92 -31.45 50.01
CA MET A 996 -26.34 -31.32 49.69
C MET A 996 -27.18 -31.47 50.96
N ASN A 997 -27.72 -30.37 51.48
CA ASN A 997 -29.05 -30.44 52.10
C ASN A 997 -30.05 -30.09 51.00
N MET A 998 -30.49 -31.13 50.28
CA MET A 998 -31.69 -31.04 49.46
C MET A 998 -32.91 -30.96 50.37
N THR A 999 -33.58 -29.81 50.38
CA THR A 999 -35.04 -29.80 50.45
C THR A 999 -35.54 -29.32 49.09
N LYS A 1000 -36.25 -30.23 48.41
CA LYS A 1000 -36.91 -30.02 47.12
C LYS A 1000 -37.73 -28.73 47.10
N ALA A 1001 -37.55 -27.91 46.07
CA ALA A 1001 -38.61 -27.11 45.44
C ALA A 1001 -38.04 -26.40 44.19
N ASP A 1002 -38.06 -27.11 43.07
CA ASP A 1002 -38.43 -26.54 41.76
C ASP A 1002 -39.76 -27.29 41.46
N GLU A 1003 -40.91 -26.74 41.08
CA GLU A 1003 -41.30 -25.54 40.34
C GLU A 1003 -42.70 -25.08 40.82
N GLU A 1004 -43.16 -23.92 40.32
CA GLU A 1004 -44.51 -23.31 40.38
C GLU A 1004 -44.81 -22.28 41.50
N ASP A 1005 -44.72 -21.00 41.07
CA ASP A 1005 -45.69 -19.91 41.19
C ASP A 1005 -46.28 -19.43 42.55
N GLN A 1006 -46.34 -18.08 42.60
CA GLN A 1006 -47.22 -17.17 43.36
C GLN A 1006 -46.88 -16.75 44.81
N ASP A 1007 -46.68 -15.43 44.92
CA ASP A 1007 -47.21 -14.45 45.88
C ASP A 1007 -47.26 -14.72 47.41
N GLU A 1008 -46.85 -13.65 48.11
CA GLU A 1008 -47.25 -13.17 49.45
C GLU A 1008 -46.84 -13.90 50.75
N ASP A 1009 -46.02 -13.16 51.52
CA ASP A 1009 -46.03 -12.93 52.98
C ASP A 1009 -46.00 -14.09 54.01
N SER A 1010 -44.96 -14.07 54.87
CA SER A 1010 -45.05 -13.92 56.34
C SER A 1010 -43.69 -14.26 57.00
N TYR A 1011 -43.08 -13.32 57.75
CA TYR A 1011 -43.22 -13.16 59.21
C TYR A 1011 -42.86 -14.40 60.06
N GLU A 1012 -41.61 -14.87 60.03
CA GLU A 1012 -41.08 -15.65 61.19
C GLU A 1012 -39.56 -15.63 61.43
N SER A 1013 -38.76 -14.83 60.69
CA SER A 1013 -37.29 -14.80 60.85
C SER A 1013 -36.74 -13.53 61.55
N SER A 1014 -37.59 -12.55 61.89
CA SER A 1014 -37.13 -11.24 62.38
C SER A 1014 -36.70 -11.22 63.85
N MET A 1015 -37.07 -12.21 64.66
CA MET A 1015 -36.80 -12.19 66.11
C MET A 1015 -35.35 -12.63 66.44
N GLU A 1016 -34.82 -13.65 65.75
CA GLU A 1016 -33.47 -14.17 66.02
C GLU A 1016 -32.36 -13.22 65.53
N ALA A 1017 -32.58 -12.55 64.40
CA ALA A 1017 -31.65 -11.54 63.89
C ALA A 1017 -31.56 -10.32 64.82
N LEU A 1018 -32.66 -9.90 65.44
CA LEU A 1018 -32.70 -8.75 66.34
C LEU A 1018 -31.85 -8.98 67.61
N TRP A 1019 -31.86 -10.19 68.16
CA TRP A 1019 -31.04 -10.57 69.32
C TRP A 1019 -29.53 -10.63 69.00
N LEU A 1020 -29.18 -11.03 67.77
CA LEU A 1020 -27.77 -11.04 67.33
C LEU A 1020 -27.24 -9.62 67.11
N TYR A 1021 -28.00 -8.74 66.45
CA TYR A 1021 -27.56 -7.36 66.21
C TYR A 1021 -27.51 -6.53 67.50
N THR A 1022 -28.42 -6.75 68.45
CA THR A 1022 -28.37 -6.07 69.77
C THR A 1022 -27.18 -6.51 70.61
N SER A 1023 -26.83 -7.80 70.60
CA SER A 1023 -25.67 -8.32 71.34
C SER A 1023 -24.32 -7.86 70.77
N ILE A 1024 -24.15 -7.85 69.44
CA ILE A 1024 -22.94 -7.33 68.79
C ILE A 1024 -22.76 -5.83 69.07
N THR A 1025 -23.84 -5.06 69.00
CA THR A 1025 -23.79 -3.60 69.22
C THR A 1025 -23.43 -3.26 70.66
N LEU A 1026 -24.01 -3.97 71.65
CA LEU A 1026 -23.66 -3.81 73.06
C LEU A 1026 -22.21 -4.27 73.36
N GLY A 1027 -21.74 -5.34 72.71
CA GLY A 1027 -20.36 -5.81 72.82
C GLY A 1027 -19.34 -4.80 72.28
N PHE A 1028 -19.64 -4.14 71.17
CA PHE A 1028 -18.77 -3.10 70.61
C PHE A 1028 -18.73 -1.84 71.49
N ILE A 1029 -19.89 -1.37 71.97
CA ILE A 1029 -19.96 -0.20 72.85
C ILE A 1029 -19.19 -0.46 74.15
N THR A 1030 -19.37 -1.62 74.77
CA THR A 1030 -18.65 -1.98 76.01
C THR A 1030 -17.15 -2.14 75.78
N GLY A 1031 -16.73 -2.80 74.70
CA GLY A 1031 -15.30 -2.96 74.35
C GLY A 1031 -14.61 -1.65 74.01
N PHE A 1032 -15.28 -0.78 73.24
CA PHE A 1032 -14.76 0.54 72.88
C PHE A 1032 -14.57 1.42 74.12
N TRP A 1033 -15.55 1.45 75.04
CA TRP A 1033 -15.45 2.21 76.29
C TRP A 1033 -14.49 1.60 77.30
N ALA A 1034 -14.30 0.28 77.33
CA ALA A 1034 -13.29 -0.36 78.18
C ALA A 1034 -11.87 0.06 77.80
N ILE A 1035 -11.56 0.19 76.51
CA ILE A 1035 -10.22 0.57 76.01
C ILE A 1035 -10.06 2.09 75.95
N CYS A 1036 -10.97 2.79 75.26
CA CYS A 1036 -10.85 4.24 75.07
C CYS A 1036 -11.19 5.00 76.36
N GLY A 1037 -12.18 4.52 77.13
CA GLY A 1037 -12.53 5.11 78.43
C GLY A 1037 -11.42 4.92 79.48
N SER A 1038 -10.75 3.75 79.52
CA SER A 1038 -9.61 3.56 80.42
C SER A 1038 -8.41 4.45 80.06
N LEU A 1039 -8.15 4.65 78.76
CA LEU A 1039 -7.13 5.60 78.28
C LEU A 1039 -7.49 7.07 78.54
N LEU A 1040 -8.77 7.43 78.57
CA LEU A 1040 -9.25 8.77 78.92
C LEU A 1040 -9.18 9.07 80.43
N LEU A 1041 -9.49 8.09 81.27
CA LEU A 1041 -9.59 8.26 82.73
C LEU A 1041 -8.25 8.07 83.46
N ARG A 1042 -7.34 7.24 82.95
CA ARG A 1042 -6.04 6.96 83.59
C ARG A 1042 -4.89 7.64 82.83
N ARG A 1043 -4.46 8.81 83.34
CA ARG A 1043 -3.34 9.59 82.78
C ARG A 1043 -2.05 8.79 82.61
N THR A 1044 -1.75 7.85 83.52
CA THR A 1044 -0.57 6.98 83.42
C THR A 1044 -0.64 5.99 82.25
N TRP A 1045 -1.80 5.40 81.99
CA TRP A 1045 -1.97 4.45 80.88
C TRP A 1045 -1.88 5.14 79.53
N ARG A 1046 -2.46 6.34 79.42
CA ARG A 1046 -2.32 7.21 78.25
C ARG A 1046 -0.87 7.51 77.92
N ILE A 1047 -0.08 7.90 78.92
CA ILE A 1047 1.34 8.26 78.72
C ILE A 1047 2.16 7.04 78.30
N VAL A 1048 1.90 5.86 78.89
CA VAL A 1048 2.61 4.62 78.52
C VAL A 1048 2.24 4.19 77.09
N TYR A 1049 0.96 4.25 76.73
CA TYR A 1049 0.48 3.90 75.38
C TYR A 1049 1.09 4.79 74.30
N PHE A 1050 1.04 6.12 74.46
CA PHE A 1050 1.62 7.04 73.48
C PHE A 1050 3.15 6.98 73.45
N ARG A 1051 3.84 6.79 74.60
CA ARG A 1051 5.29 6.52 74.60
C ARG A 1051 5.68 5.26 73.85
N ALA A 1052 4.85 4.22 73.87
CA ALA A 1052 5.12 3.00 73.12
C ALA A 1052 5.02 3.24 71.61
N ILE A 1053 4.05 4.05 71.18
CA ILE A 1053 3.90 4.47 69.77
C ILE A 1053 5.07 5.36 69.34
N ASP A 1054 5.44 6.36 70.15
CA ASP A 1054 6.58 7.26 69.86
C ASP A 1054 7.89 6.47 69.76
N ASN A 1055 8.14 5.53 70.67
CA ASN A 1055 9.32 4.65 70.60
C ASN A 1055 9.34 3.76 69.35
N MET A 1056 8.17 3.34 68.85
CA MET A 1056 8.07 2.57 67.62
C MET A 1056 8.39 3.44 66.40
N TYR A 1057 7.90 4.68 66.39
CA TYR A 1057 8.19 5.67 65.36
C TYR A 1057 9.69 6.03 65.33
N ASP A 1058 10.31 6.27 66.48
CA ASP A 1058 11.75 6.59 66.58
C ASP A 1058 12.63 5.44 66.09
N LYS A 1059 12.27 4.18 66.41
CA LYS A 1059 12.97 3.00 65.87
C LYS A 1059 12.88 2.95 64.35
N LEU A 1060 11.71 3.19 63.77
CA LEU A 1060 11.50 3.24 62.33
C LEU A 1060 12.30 4.38 61.67
N TYR A 1061 12.31 5.56 62.28
CA TYR A 1061 13.08 6.71 61.81
C TYR A 1061 14.59 6.42 61.80
N VAL A 1062 15.14 5.90 62.90
CA VAL A 1062 16.57 5.56 63.01
C VAL A 1062 16.96 4.48 62.01
N VAL A 1063 16.16 3.42 61.85
CA VAL A 1063 16.42 2.38 60.83
C VAL A 1063 16.45 2.99 59.43
N THR A 1064 15.53 3.90 59.12
CA THR A 1064 15.46 4.55 57.81
C THR A 1064 16.69 5.43 57.55
N VAL A 1065 17.08 6.27 58.52
CA VAL A 1065 18.24 7.17 58.40
C VAL A 1065 19.55 6.37 58.27
N VAL A 1066 19.74 5.32 59.07
CA VAL A 1066 20.94 4.47 59.01
C VAL A 1066 21.03 3.71 57.68
N THR A 1067 19.89 3.26 57.15
CA THR A 1067 19.83 2.55 55.87
C THR A 1067 20.14 3.48 54.70
N VAL A 1068 19.57 4.70 54.69
CA VAL A 1068 19.85 5.74 53.69
C VAL A 1068 21.32 6.17 53.73
N THR A 1069 21.90 6.28 54.93
CA THR A 1069 23.32 6.66 55.09
C THR A 1069 24.27 5.55 54.65
N LYS A 1070 23.94 4.27 54.91
CA LYS A 1070 24.66 3.11 54.36
C LYS A 1070 24.58 3.05 52.83
N TYR A 1071 23.43 3.43 52.25
CA TYR A 1071 23.25 3.49 50.80
C TYR A 1071 24.10 4.60 50.16
N LYS A 1072 24.13 5.80 50.75
CA LYS A 1072 24.98 6.92 50.27
C LYS A 1072 26.49 6.63 50.36
N ARG A 1073 26.92 5.78 51.30
CA ARG A 1073 28.33 5.39 51.47
C ARG A 1073 28.79 4.29 50.51
N LYS A 1074 27.85 3.56 49.87
CA LYS A 1074 28.13 2.60 48.78
C LYS A 1074 28.15 3.26 47.38
N LEU A 1075 27.75 4.52 47.29
CA LEU A 1075 27.65 5.32 46.06
C LEU A 1075 28.72 6.42 45.98
N ARG A 1076 29.83 6.28 46.72
CA ARG A 1076 31.06 7.07 46.56
C ARG A 1076 32.25 6.15 46.33
#